data_AF-A0A6C0AKP1-F1
#
_entry.id   AF-A0A6C0AKP1-F1
#
_cell.length_a   1.000
_cell.length_b   1.000
_cell.length_c   1.000
_cell.angle_alpha   90.00
_cell.angle_beta   90.00
_cell.angle_gamma   90.00
#
_symmetry.space_group_name_H-M   'P 1'
#
loop_
_entity.id
_entity.type
_entity.pdbx_description
1 polymer ?
#
loop_
_entity_poly.entity_id
_entity_poly.type
_entity_poly.pdbx_seq_one_letter_code
_entity_poly.pdbx_strand_id
1 'polypeptide(L)'
;MKIAFWENQLTLRGTTVACYDYALGNKNILGNESIVIYDTTQPFNDATVLAKFQAEFKVFGVTHFSQVDQILLDEKCDMMYVIEGGDRTELVSKVCKTMNHCVFNCHRPHGDIYASIAPWVQGNNGKYPFVPHIMSLPDVSDNLRAELGIPESATVFGRHGGYEEFNIGYVKRIVYEVASAYPSIYFLFMNTRPFGSSLPNVIHLPPIVDLVRKVRFINTCDAMIHAREMGEVFSCSMGEFAIRNKPIFCTESGELGHRRLMGDRAFWYTESTLSNMLTRFDKTVESQKDWNTYRDYTPEKVMAIFKKVFIDPRPLRVFINGFWGGFVERTNGVHFGFFEHILTKALNRDVVIAESMNDADILLESHFSPSVFPSKRWIYSIFFSGEASLPLPEHSAQYSAILGVHSVSCPLYLPYDYCKPHAYQTNITTIPPKKICAVISSAGTGKRFRNDFIDELMKRGIHVDMGGSYKNNIGHTIPGSYDEEHILQFQSQYRVVLALENTEGDHYITEKVINPLRAGTIPVYYGSKRVTEYINPDRFVPIDPTNIDAAISEIQRLCEDDAYWLQMVNQPCFVKDMTNWIGKVVNDLRIELTTTNYSVELIGDLTREPERTNALRPIMDFYHVSPSVVCYGEGARNHRLFGIFDPRKKINAVSLAINHIALLEKYAVMNQYVVVFESDAIPVYPMDVIDSEIRKDIDTMRERKVDFAFIGFGCFGAITNDQKAPNKKISPTLWLPPVSEFSNGCSRCTEAYIASPGGIRSFLNWFRPRINHDVIDWSFNHYFRANPSAIGCWRSPELFRQGSMSGMYPSLVPQ
;
A
#
# COMPACT_ATOMS: atom_id res chain seq x y z
N MET A 1 0.29 -16.27 -3.25
CA MET A 1 -0.39 -15.69 -4.43
C MET A 1 -0.31 -16.70 -5.57
N LYS A 2 -1.30 -16.75 -6.45
CA LYS A 2 -1.29 -17.53 -7.69
C LYS A 2 -1.28 -16.59 -8.90
N ILE A 3 -0.25 -16.72 -9.75
CA ILE A 3 -0.07 -15.89 -10.94
C ILE A 3 -0.22 -16.75 -12.19
N ALA A 4 -1.08 -16.31 -13.11
CA ALA A 4 -1.17 -16.89 -14.44
C ALA A 4 -0.21 -16.20 -15.40
N PHE A 5 0.58 -16.96 -16.14
CA PHE A 5 1.51 -16.45 -17.14
C PHE A 5 0.93 -16.71 -18.53
N TRP A 6 0.60 -15.65 -19.25
CA TRP A 6 0.09 -15.72 -20.62
C TRP A 6 1.21 -15.77 -21.64
N GLU A 7 1.12 -16.69 -22.58
CA GLU A 7 1.97 -16.75 -23.76
C GLU A 7 1.15 -16.78 -25.04
N ASN A 8 1.52 -15.92 -26.01
CA ASN A 8 0.91 -15.99 -27.33
C ASN A 8 1.30 -17.29 -28.02
N GLN A 9 2.54 -17.76 -27.86
CA GLN A 9 3.04 -18.98 -28.50
C GLN A 9 4.18 -19.58 -27.68
N LEU A 10 4.21 -20.90 -27.57
CA LEU A 10 5.27 -21.63 -26.88
C LEU A 10 6.37 -22.02 -27.87
N THR A 11 7.43 -21.21 -27.92
CA THR A 11 8.54 -21.36 -28.88
C THR A 11 9.91 -21.33 -28.18
N LEU A 12 10.99 -21.54 -28.94
CA LEU A 12 12.37 -21.37 -28.48
C LEU A 12 12.85 -19.91 -28.49
N ARG A 13 11.93 -18.93 -28.63
CA ARG A 13 12.26 -17.50 -28.72
C ARG A 13 12.32 -16.84 -27.33
N GLY A 14 12.93 -15.66 -27.30
CA GLY A 14 13.28 -14.95 -26.07
C GLY A 14 12.11 -14.65 -25.12
N THR A 15 10.92 -14.30 -25.64
CA THR A 15 9.76 -14.02 -24.78
C THR A 15 9.24 -15.26 -24.07
N THR A 16 9.13 -16.39 -24.78
CA THR A 16 8.72 -17.67 -24.17
C THR A 16 9.73 -18.14 -23.12
N VAL A 17 11.03 -18.00 -23.40
CA VAL A 17 12.09 -18.34 -22.42
C VAL A 17 11.98 -17.43 -21.19
N ALA A 18 11.85 -16.12 -21.39
CA ALA A 18 11.70 -15.17 -20.28
C ALA A 18 10.44 -15.46 -19.46
N CYS A 19 9.31 -15.79 -20.09
CA CYS A 19 8.09 -16.16 -19.40
C CYS A 19 8.25 -17.41 -18.55
N TYR A 20 8.92 -18.44 -19.09
CA TYR A 20 9.30 -19.64 -18.31
C TYR A 20 10.14 -19.26 -17.09
N ASP A 21 11.16 -18.42 -17.28
CA ASP A 21 12.08 -18.03 -16.20
C ASP A 21 11.38 -17.21 -15.12
N TYR A 22 10.47 -16.28 -15.48
CA TYR A 22 9.66 -15.55 -14.50
C TYR A 22 8.65 -16.45 -13.78
N ALA A 23 8.00 -17.38 -14.49
CA ALA A 23 7.09 -18.34 -13.88
C ALA A 23 7.82 -19.26 -12.89
N LEU A 24 9.03 -19.70 -13.24
CA LEU A 24 9.88 -20.53 -12.39
C LEU A 24 10.42 -19.73 -11.20
N GLY A 25 10.85 -18.49 -11.42
CA GLY A 25 11.30 -17.59 -10.35
C GLY A 25 10.17 -17.24 -9.38
N ASN A 26 8.96 -17.00 -9.87
CA ASN A 26 7.78 -16.78 -9.03
C ASN A 26 7.49 -17.99 -8.13
N LYS A 27 7.64 -19.20 -8.67
CA LYS A 27 7.49 -20.47 -7.92
C LYS A 27 8.61 -20.70 -6.90
N ASN A 28 9.85 -20.69 -7.36
CA ASN A 28 10.99 -21.17 -6.58
C ASN A 28 11.65 -20.09 -5.70
N ILE A 29 11.58 -18.82 -6.11
CA ILE A 29 12.24 -17.71 -5.40
C ILE A 29 11.22 -16.91 -4.58
N LEU A 30 10.04 -16.62 -5.13
CA LEU A 30 9.02 -15.84 -4.43
C LEU A 30 8.04 -16.71 -3.62
N GLY A 31 8.05 -18.03 -3.79
CA GLY A 31 7.19 -18.97 -3.05
C GLY A 31 5.71 -18.90 -3.44
N ASN A 32 5.39 -18.38 -4.62
CA ASN A 32 4.03 -18.29 -5.15
C ASN A 32 3.68 -19.51 -6.03
N GLU A 33 2.42 -19.60 -6.45
CA GLU A 33 2.00 -20.60 -7.44
C GLU A 33 1.99 -19.97 -8.85
N SER A 34 2.43 -20.74 -9.85
CA SER A 34 2.47 -20.33 -11.26
C SER A 34 1.66 -21.30 -12.11
N ILE A 35 0.72 -20.79 -12.89
CA ILE A 35 0.07 -21.52 -14.00
C ILE A 35 0.43 -20.85 -15.32
N VAL A 36 0.36 -21.58 -16.42
CA VAL A 36 0.65 -21.04 -17.76
C VAL A 36 -0.55 -21.22 -18.67
N ILE A 37 -0.89 -20.18 -19.41
CA ILE A 37 -2.00 -20.20 -20.39
C ILE A 37 -1.43 -19.79 -21.74
N TYR A 38 -1.75 -20.53 -22.81
CA TYR A 38 -1.25 -20.23 -24.15
C TYR A 38 -2.29 -20.39 -25.25
N ASP A 39 -2.09 -19.68 -26.35
CA ASP A 39 -2.92 -19.79 -27.55
C ASP A 39 -2.50 -20.99 -28.41
N THR A 40 -3.39 -21.98 -28.46
CA THR A 40 -3.23 -23.24 -29.21
C THR A 40 -3.31 -23.06 -30.72
N THR A 41 -3.87 -21.95 -31.21
CA THR A 41 -4.05 -21.70 -32.65
C THR A 41 -2.77 -21.26 -33.34
N GLN A 42 -1.74 -20.87 -32.58
CA GLN A 42 -0.48 -20.42 -33.16
C GLN A 42 0.27 -21.59 -33.80
N PRO A 43 0.64 -21.49 -35.10
CA PRO A 43 1.29 -22.58 -35.84
C PRO A 43 2.73 -22.81 -35.39
N PHE A 44 3.30 -21.88 -34.62
CA PHE A 44 4.68 -21.93 -34.15
C PHE A 44 4.85 -22.63 -32.81
N ASN A 45 3.76 -23.09 -32.17
CA ASN A 45 3.82 -23.84 -30.92
C ASN A 45 4.66 -25.11 -31.09
N ASP A 46 5.69 -25.26 -30.25
CA ASP A 46 6.61 -26.39 -30.27
C ASP A 46 6.26 -27.39 -29.16
N ALA A 47 6.06 -28.67 -29.54
CA ALA A 47 5.66 -29.73 -28.62
C ALA A 47 6.72 -30.00 -27.52
N THR A 48 8.00 -29.81 -27.81
CA THR A 48 9.08 -30.00 -26.83
C THR A 48 9.11 -28.87 -25.81
N VAL A 49 8.80 -27.65 -26.24
CA VAL A 49 8.65 -26.50 -25.34
C VAL A 49 7.41 -26.66 -24.46
N LEU A 50 6.28 -27.08 -25.04
CA LEU A 50 5.07 -27.39 -24.27
C LEU A 50 5.36 -28.45 -23.19
N ALA A 51 6.04 -29.54 -23.54
CA ALA A 51 6.42 -30.58 -22.58
C ALA A 51 7.31 -30.03 -21.45
N LYS A 52 8.25 -29.13 -21.76
CA LYS A 52 9.09 -28.45 -20.76
C LYS A 52 8.25 -27.62 -19.78
N PHE A 53 7.23 -26.91 -20.26
CA PHE A 53 6.32 -26.14 -19.39
C PHE A 53 5.45 -27.05 -18.52
N GLN A 54 4.89 -28.12 -19.10
CA GLN A 54 4.05 -29.09 -18.39
C GLN A 54 4.80 -29.87 -17.30
N ALA A 55 6.13 -30.00 -17.43
CA ALA A 55 6.96 -30.61 -16.39
C ALA A 55 7.00 -29.77 -15.10
N GLU A 56 6.83 -28.44 -15.19
CA GLU A 56 6.99 -27.52 -14.06
C GLU A 56 5.68 -26.88 -13.57
N PHE A 57 4.72 -26.69 -14.47
CA PHE A 57 3.52 -25.88 -14.23
C PHE A 57 2.24 -26.60 -14.70
N LYS A 58 1.10 -26.17 -14.16
CA LYS A 58 -0.20 -26.46 -14.75
C LYS A 58 -0.37 -25.59 -16.00
N VAL A 59 -0.57 -26.22 -17.16
CA VAL A 59 -0.63 -25.53 -18.46
C VAL A 59 -2.02 -25.67 -19.09
N PHE A 60 -2.59 -24.56 -19.54
CA PHE A 60 -3.89 -24.49 -20.20
C PHE A 60 -3.76 -23.96 -21.63
N GLY A 61 -4.36 -24.67 -22.58
CA GLY A 61 -4.47 -24.21 -23.96
C GLY A 61 -5.84 -23.58 -24.20
N VAL A 62 -5.84 -22.39 -24.82
CA VAL A 62 -7.07 -21.71 -25.28
C VAL A 62 -7.03 -21.47 -26.78
N THR A 63 -8.18 -21.27 -27.41
CA THR A 63 -8.27 -20.85 -28.82
C THR A 63 -8.53 -19.36 -28.99
N HIS A 64 -9.00 -18.70 -27.92
CA HIS A 64 -9.24 -17.26 -27.87
C HIS A 64 -9.00 -16.72 -26.47
N PHE A 65 -8.47 -15.49 -26.39
CA PHE A 65 -8.18 -14.82 -25.11
C PHE A 65 -9.42 -14.64 -24.22
N SER A 66 -10.63 -14.58 -24.79
CA SER A 66 -11.88 -14.50 -24.01
C SER A 66 -12.13 -15.70 -23.10
N GLN A 67 -11.44 -16.83 -23.30
CA GLN A 67 -11.51 -18.02 -22.44
C GLN A 67 -10.62 -17.89 -21.19
N VAL A 68 -9.68 -16.95 -21.18
CA VAL A 68 -8.68 -16.80 -20.11
C VAL A 68 -9.34 -16.46 -18.78
N ASP A 69 -10.28 -15.51 -18.76
CA ASP A 69 -10.96 -15.08 -17.52
C ASP A 69 -11.64 -16.25 -16.79
N GLN A 70 -12.21 -17.23 -17.51
CA GLN A 70 -12.81 -18.41 -16.86
C GLN A 70 -11.75 -19.27 -16.17
N ILE A 71 -10.60 -19.50 -16.82
CA ILE A 71 -9.48 -20.25 -16.23
C ILE A 71 -8.95 -19.51 -14.99
N LEU A 72 -8.81 -18.18 -15.06
CA LEU A 72 -8.36 -17.37 -13.94
C LEU A 72 -9.29 -17.49 -12.73
N LEU A 73 -10.62 -17.49 -12.95
CA LEU A 73 -11.62 -17.71 -11.91
C LEU A 73 -11.55 -19.13 -11.34
N ASP A 74 -11.52 -20.16 -12.20
CA ASP A 74 -11.52 -21.56 -11.80
C ASP A 74 -10.27 -21.92 -10.98
N GLU A 75 -9.12 -21.39 -11.39
CA GLU A 75 -7.84 -21.60 -10.71
C GLU A 75 -7.61 -20.65 -9.53
N LYS A 76 -8.49 -19.64 -9.36
CA LYS A 76 -8.38 -18.59 -8.34
C LYS A 76 -7.06 -17.83 -8.43
N CYS A 77 -6.76 -17.35 -9.63
CA CYS A 77 -5.58 -16.52 -9.88
C CYS A 77 -5.77 -15.11 -9.33
N ASP A 78 -4.79 -14.62 -8.58
CA ASP A 78 -4.77 -13.26 -8.04
C ASP A 78 -4.37 -12.24 -9.12
N MET A 79 -3.50 -12.66 -10.04
CA MET A 79 -2.92 -11.81 -11.09
C MET A 79 -2.62 -12.60 -12.36
N MET A 80 -2.57 -11.88 -13.49
CA MET A 80 -2.14 -12.39 -14.79
C MET A 80 -0.94 -11.59 -15.29
N TYR A 81 0.15 -12.27 -15.62
CA TYR A 81 1.34 -11.71 -16.25
C TYR A 81 1.29 -11.91 -17.77
N VAL A 82 1.60 -10.84 -18.51
CA VAL A 82 1.66 -10.81 -19.97
C VAL A 82 3.01 -10.22 -20.37
N ILE A 83 3.74 -10.91 -21.25
CA ILE A 83 4.92 -10.36 -21.94
C ILE A 83 4.59 -10.17 -23.41
N GLU A 84 4.80 -8.96 -23.93
CA GLU A 84 4.40 -8.63 -25.30
C GLU A 84 5.22 -7.50 -25.93
N GLY A 85 4.97 -7.21 -27.21
CA GLY A 85 5.75 -6.23 -27.97
C GLY A 85 5.49 -4.78 -27.56
N GLY A 86 4.30 -4.48 -27.02
CA GLY A 86 3.87 -3.15 -26.58
C GLY A 86 2.74 -2.53 -27.41
N ASP A 87 2.24 -3.24 -28.42
CA ASP A 87 1.23 -2.73 -29.36
C ASP A 87 -0.20 -3.26 -29.10
N ARG A 88 -0.37 -4.32 -28.29
CA ARG A 88 -1.64 -5.05 -28.15
C ARG A 88 -2.37 -4.75 -26.85
N THR A 89 -3.36 -3.87 -26.88
CA THR A 89 -4.12 -3.46 -25.68
C THR A 89 -5.20 -4.46 -25.22
N GLU A 90 -5.45 -5.51 -26.00
CA GLU A 90 -6.55 -6.46 -25.79
C GLU A 90 -6.25 -7.57 -24.78
N LEU A 91 -5.00 -7.71 -24.32
CA LEU A 91 -4.58 -8.78 -23.40
C LEU A 91 -4.77 -8.38 -21.93
N VAL A 92 -5.95 -7.90 -21.57
CA VAL A 92 -6.30 -7.45 -20.21
C VAL A 92 -7.44 -8.31 -19.65
N SER A 93 -7.20 -8.92 -18.50
CA SER A 93 -8.22 -9.69 -17.77
C SER A 93 -9.26 -8.77 -17.16
N LYS A 94 -10.51 -9.25 -17.06
CA LYS A 94 -11.59 -8.55 -16.37
C LYS A 94 -11.79 -9.03 -14.93
N VAL A 95 -11.12 -10.10 -14.54
CA VAL A 95 -11.38 -10.80 -13.27
C VAL A 95 -10.19 -10.74 -12.30
N CYS A 96 -8.99 -10.40 -12.75
CA CYS A 96 -7.83 -10.22 -11.91
C CYS A 96 -6.89 -9.12 -12.47
N LYS A 97 -5.92 -8.68 -11.67
CA LYS A 97 -4.97 -7.64 -12.10
C LYS A 97 -4.07 -8.16 -13.22
N THR A 98 -3.89 -7.35 -14.26
CA THR A 98 -3.01 -7.65 -15.38
C THR A 98 -1.69 -6.89 -15.26
N MET A 99 -0.59 -7.64 -15.21
CA MET A 99 0.78 -7.16 -15.21
C MET A 99 1.35 -7.26 -16.63
N ASN A 100 1.45 -6.15 -17.34
CA ASN A 100 1.99 -6.12 -18.68
C ASN A 100 3.47 -5.72 -18.70
N HIS A 101 4.27 -6.57 -19.35
CA HIS A 101 5.69 -6.43 -19.56
C HIS A 101 6.03 -6.25 -21.04
N CYS A 102 6.34 -5.02 -21.44
CA CYS A 102 6.58 -4.66 -22.84
C CYS A 102 8.07 -4.78 -23.24
N VAL A 103 8.29 -5.31 -24.45
CA VAL A 103 9.61 -5.67 -24.98
C VAL A 103 10.18 -4.61 -25.93
N PHE A 104 9.39 -4.12 -26.90
CA PHE A 104 9.93 -3.30 -28.00
C PHE A 104 9.56 -1.82 -27.89
N ASN A 105 8.33 -1.51 -27.50
CA ASN A 105 7.90 -0.13 -27.33
C ASN A 105 6.89 0.03 -26.18
N CYS A 106 6.75 1.26 -25.69
CA CYS A 106 5.80 1.63 -24.63
C CYS A 106 4.70 2.58 -25.13
N HIS A 107 4.36 2.55 -26.42
CA HIS A 107 3.42 3.52 -27.02
C HIS A 107 1.97 3.28 -26.60
N ARG A 108 1.60 2.06 -26.20
CA ARG A 108 0.24 1.70 -25.79
C ARG A 108 0.22 1.07 -24.39
N PRO A 109 0.46 1.86 -23.33
CA PRO A 109 0.40 1.35 -21.96
C PRO A 109 -1.01 0.85 -21.62
N HIS A 110 -1.11 -0.33 -21.00
CA HIS A 110 -2.37 -0.94 -20.58
C HIS A 110 -2.15 -2.01 -19.50
N GLY A 111 -3.24 -2.63 -19.03
CA GLY A 111 -3.21 -3.44 -17.82
C GLY A 111 -3.17 -2.58 -16.56
N ASP A 112 -3.21 -3.22 -15.41
CA ASP A 112 -3.17 -2.56 -14.10
C ASP A 112 -1.76 -2.10 -13.72
N ILE A 113 -0.75 -2.85 -14.18
CA ILE A 113 0.66 -2.56 -13.98
C ILE A 113 1.38 -2.69 -15.31
N TYR A 114 2.17 -1.68 -15.67
CA TYR A 114 2.91 -1.63 -16.93
C TYR A 114 4.39 -1.39 -16.67
N ALA A 115 5.24 -2.28 -17.19
CA ALA A 115 6.69 -2.14 -17.12
C ALA A 115 7.34 -2.53 -18.44
N SER A 116 8.56 -2.06 -18.65
CA SER A 116 9.38 -2.40 -19.82
C SER A 116 10.51 -3.35 -19.46
N ILE A 117 11.09 -4.06 -20.42
CA ILE A 117 12.23 -4.94 -20.13
C ILE A 117 13.54 -4.17 -19.85
N ALA A 118 13.59 -2.89 -20.21
CA ALA A 118 14.77 -2.04 -20.03
C ALA A 118 14.37 -0.56 -20.03
N PRO A 119 15.12 0.33 -19.35
CA PRO A 119 14.78 1.76 -19.27
C PRO A 119 14.83 2.46 -20.63
N TRP A 120 15.45 1.84 -21.62
CA TRP A 120 15.72 2.40 -22.93
C TRP A 120 14.84 1.83 -24.04
N VAL A 121 13.81 1.06 -23.67
CA VAL A 121 12.72 0.66 -24.57
C VAL A 121 12.07 1.93 -25.15
N GLN A 122 11.76 1.91 -26.45
CA GLN A 122 11.21 3.04 -27.15
C GLN A 122 9.93 3.54 -26.47
N GLY A 123 9.86 4.83 -26.14
CA GLY A 123 8.69 5.43 -25.50
C GLY A 123 8.61 5.27 -23.98
N ASN A 124 9.56 4.58 -23.33
CA ASN A 124 9.64 4.60 -21.86
C ASN A 124 10.10 5.99 -21.38
N ASN A 125 11.27 6.48 -21.79
CA ASN A 125 11.81 7.80 -21.41
C ASN A 125 11.75 8.09 -19.88
N GLY A 126 11.86 7.05 -19.05
CA GLY A 126 11.74 7.14 -17.58
C GLY A 126 10.30 7.16 -17.03
N LYS A 127 9.29 7.01 -17.88
CA LYS A 127 7.87 7.07 -17.52
C LYS A 127 7.39 5.80 -16.80
N TYR A 128 7.96 4.65 -17.12
CA TYR A 128 7.55 3.35 -16.59
C TYR A 128 8.72 2.63 -15.94
N PRO A 129 8.47 1.83 -14.89
CA PRO A 129 9.48 0.96 -14.32
C PRO A 129 9.96 -0.07 -15.36
N PHE A 130 11.06 -0.76 -15.04
CA PHE A 130 11.56 -1.83 -15.88
C PHE A 130 11.93 -3.08 -15.08
N VAL A 131 11.78 -4.25 -15.70
CA VAL A 131 12.19 -5.54 -15.16
C VAL A 131 13.04 -6.27 -16.22
N PRO A 132 14.36 -6.38 -16.05
CA PRO A 132 15.24 -7.03 -17.03
C PRO A 132 14.97 -8.54 -17.11
N HIS A 133 15.33 -9.19 -18.22
CA HIS A 133 15.24 -10.66 -18.31
C HIS A 133 16.26 -11.35 -17.41
N ILE A 134 15.90 -12.54 -16.94
CA ILE A 134 16.73 -13.38 -16.09
C ILE A 134 17.84 -14.01 -16.94
N MET A 135 19.07 -13.92 -16.45
CA MET A 135 20.24 -14.60 -17.01
C MET A 135 20.65 -15.73 -16.07
N SER A 136 20.45 -16.97 -16.54
CA SER A 136 20.82 -18.18 -15.79
C SER A 136 21.19 -19.32 -16.74
N LEU A 137 22.25 -20.04 -16.39
CA LEU A 137 22.69 -21.25 -17.07
C LEU A 137 23.18 -22.26 -16.01
N PRO A 138 22.96 -23.57 -16.22
CA PRO A 138 23.49 -24.58 -15.32
C PRO A 138 25.02 -24.56 -15.32
N ASP A 139 25.63 -24.92 -14.19
CA ASP A 139 27.08 -25.01 -14.09
C ASP A 139 27.59 -26.30 -14.74
N VAL A 140 28.16 -26.15 -15.94
CA VAL A 140 28.69 -27.24 -16.76
C VAL A 140 30.06 -26.81 -17.30
N SER A 141 31.08 -27.64 -17.12
CA SER A 141 32.45 -27.39 -17.62
C SER A 141 32.71 -28.00 -19.01
N ASP A 142 31.96 -29.04 -19.39
CA ASP A 142 32.15 -29.76 -20.65
C ASP A 142 31.84 -28.91 -21.90
N ASN A 143 32.32 -29.38 -23.05
CA ASN A 143 32.09 -28.79 -24.37
C ASN A 143 31.69 -29.83 -25.43
N LEU A 144 31.60 -29.42 -26.69
CA LEU A 144 31.27 -30.26 -27.87
C LEU A 144 32.47 -30.46 -28.81
N ARG A 145 33.69 -30.03 -28.47
CA ARG A 145 34.84 -30.04 -29.39
C ARG A 145 35.16 -31.45 -29.90
N ALA A 146 35.30 -32.41 -29.00
CA ALA A 146 35.54 -33.81 -29.37
C ALA A 146 34.39 -34.42 -30.19
N GLU A 147 33.14 -34.11 -29.81
CA GLU A 147 31.93 -34.57 -30.50
C GLU A 147 31.84 -34.05 -31.95
N LEU A 148 32.30 -32.82 -32.18
CA LEU A 148 32.26 -32.12 -33.46
C LEU A 148 33.57 -32.22 -34.26
N GLY A 149 34.58 -32.92 -33.74
CA GLY A 149 35.91 -33.04 -34.38
C GLY A 149 36.68 -31.71 -34.47
N ILE A 150 36.44 -30.78 -33.54
CA ILE A 150 37.12 -29.47 -33.49
C ILE A 150 38.41 -29.61 -32.66
N PRO A 151 39.59 -29.27 -33.19
CA PRO A 151 40.84 -29.30 -32.43
C PRO A 151 40.83 -28.34 -31.23
N GLU A 152 41.50 -28.70 -30.13
CA GLU A 152 41.62 -27.84 -28.95
C GLU A 152 42.39 -26.54 -29.24
N SER A 153 43.34 -26.57 -30.19
CA SER A 153 44.09 -25.39 -30.63
C SER A 153 43.25 -24.44 -31.49
N ALA A 154 42.13 -24.89 -32.06
CA ALA A 154 41.30 -24.08 -32.96
C ALA A 154 40.61 -22.93 -32.22
N THR A 155 40.45 -21.80 -32.92
CA THR A 155 39.64 -20.67 -32.48
C THR A 155 38.22 -20.84 -32.98
N VAL A 156 37.21 -20.77 -32.10
CA VAL A 156 35.81 -21.03 -32.45
C VAL A 156 34.95 -19.80 -32.20
N PHE A 157 34.29 -19.29 -33.24
CA PHE A 157 33.27 -18.26 -33.15
C PHE A 157 31.88 -18.88 -33.21
N GLY A 158 31.09 -18.67 -32.15
CA GLY A 158 29.75 -19.23 -32.01
C GLY A 158 28.64 -18.24 -32.29
N ARG A 159 27.49 -18.73 -32.74
CA ARG A 159 26.26 -17.93 -32.81
C ARG A 159 25.04 -18.79 -32.52
N HIS A 160 24.14 -18.26 -31.71
CA HIS A 160 22.78 -18.77 -31.60
C HIS A 160 21.75 -17.63 -31.49
N GLY A 161 20.52 -17.92 -31.87
CA GLY A 161 19.41 -16.97 -31.89
C GLY A 161 18.25 -17.49 -32.73
N GLY A 162 17.41 -16.58 -33.24
CA GLY A 162 16.35 -16.95 -34.19
C GLY A 162 16.91 -17.44 -35.53
N TYR A 163 16.23 -18.40 -36.16
CA TYR A 163 16.72 -19.10 -37.37
C TYR A 163 17.17 -18.15 -38.49
N GLU A 164 16.39 -17.11 -38.75
CA GLU A 164 16.63 -16.11 -39.81
C GLU A 164 17.39 -14.85 -39.34
N GLU A 165 17.73 -14.75 -38.05
CA GLU A 165 18.22 -13.50 -37.43
C GLU A 165 19.74 -13.27 -37.59
N PHE A 166 20.48 -14.17 -38.25
CA PHE A 166 21.83 -13.89 -38.72
C PHE A 166 21.67 -13.39 -40.15
N ASN A 167 21.35 -12.11 -40.31
CA ASN A 167 20.86 -11.56 -41.57
C ASN A 167 21.72 -10.45 -42.17
N ILE A 168 22.76 -9.97 -41.48
CA ILE A 168 23.69 -8.99 -42.06
C ILE A 168 24.53 -9.65 -43.18
N GLY A 169 24.34 -9.19 -44.42
CA GLY A 169 24.91 -9.81 -45.62
C GLY A 169 26.45 -9.84 -45.67
N TYR A 170 27.11 -8.72 -45.33
CA TYR A 170 28.57 -8.65 -45.38
C TYR A 170 29.24 -9.54 -44.32
N VAL A 171 28.57 -9.75 -43.17
CA VAL A 171 29.08 -10.62 -42.10
C VAL A 171 29.12 -12.07 -42.59
N LYS A 172 28.05 -12.54 -43.24
CA LYS A 172 28.02 -13.87 -43.86
C LYS A 172 29.16 -14.07 -44.85
N ARG A 173 29.39 -13.07 -45.72
CA ARG A 173 30.47 -13.08 -46.71
C ARG A 173 31.84 -13.17 -46.04
N ILE A 174 32.12 -12.30 -45.07
CA ILE A 174 33.43 -12.25 -44.37
C ILE A 174 33.68 -13.53 -43.57
N VAL A 175 32.68 -14.07 -42.89
CA VAL A 175 32.78 -15.37 -42.20
C VAL A 175 33.27 -16.46 -43.16
N TYR A 176 32.70 -16.51 -44.36
CA TYR A 176 33.08 -17.48 -45.39
C TYR A 176 34.48 -17.26 -45.94
N GLU A 177 34.84 -16.01 -46.23
CA GLU A 177 36.18 -15.64 -46.68
C GLU A 177 37.25 -16.03 -45.63
N VAL A 178 36.99 -15.76 -44.35
CA VAL A 178 37.88 -16.13 -43.24
C VAL A 178 37.94 -17.64 -43.05
N ALA A 179 36.80 -18.34 -43.03
CA ALA A 179 36.77 -19.80 -42.87
C ALA A 179 37.54 -20.50 -44.00
N SER A 180 37.39 -20.04 -45.24
CA SER A 180 38.11 -20.60 -46.40
C SER A 180 39.62 -20.37 -46.32
N ALA A 181 40.05 -19.19 -45.88
CA ALA A 181 41.47 -18.82 -45.81
C ALA A 181 42.20 -19.38 -44.58
N TYR A 182 41.49 -19.64 -43.48
CA TYR A 182 42.08 -20.04 -42.20
C TYR A 182 41.41 -21.31 -41.62
N PRO A 183 41.89 -22.52 -41.99
CA PRO A 183 41.30 -23.78 -41.55
C PRO A 183 41.31 -24.00 -40.01
N SER A 184 42.12 -23.26 -39.27
CA SER A 184 42.18 -23.29 -37.80
C SER A 184 41.11 -22.43 -37.11
N ILE A 185 40.35 -21.63 -37.86
CA ILE A 185 39.26 -20.80 -37.36
C ILE A 185 37.94 -21.47 -37.72
N TYR A 186 37.13 -21.78 -36.72
CA TYR A 186 35.85 -22.47 -36.86
C TYR A 186 34.70 -21.51 -36.58
N PHE A 187 33.61 -21.69 -37.32
CA PHE A 187 32.34 -21.01 -37.07
C PHE A 187 31.26 -22.03 -36.74
N LEU A 188 30.62 -21.86 -35.59
CA LEU A 188 29.64 -22.78 -35.06
C LEU A 188 28.27 -22.08 -34.92
N PHE A 189 27.32 -22.52 -35.75
CA PHE A 189 26.03 -21.86 -35.94
C PHE A 189 24.89 -22.74 -35.42
N MET A 190 24.31 -22.43 -34.26
CA MET A 190 23.13 -23.10 -33.73
C MET A 190 21.85 -22.37 -34.15
N ASN A 191 20.83 -23.12 -34.58
CA ASN A 191 19.56 -22.57 -35.04
C ASN A 191 19.75 -21.40 -36.01
N THR A 192 20.51 -21.66 -37.07
CA THR A 192 20.92 -20.66 -38.07
C THR A 192 20.63 -21.20 -39.44
N ARG A 193 19.94 -20.42 -40.28
CA ARG A 193 19.75 -20.77 -41.68
C ARG A 193 21.11 -20.91 -42.36
N PRO A 194 21.45 -22.08 -42.95
CA PRO A 194 22.70 -22.25 -43.67
C PRO A 194 22.85 -21.24 -44.81
N PHE A 195 24.08 -20.77 -45.02
CA PHE A 195 24.46 -19.83 -46.08
C PHE A 195 25.82 -20.25 -46.65
N GLY A 196 26.16 -19.84 -47.87
CA GLY A 196 27.45 -20.16 -48.51
C GLY A 196 27.64 -21.63 -48.94
N SER A 197 28.87 -21.98 -49.35
CA SER A 197 29.25 -23.34 -49.74
C SER A 197 29.60 -24.21 -48.52
N SER A 198 29.68 -25.53 -48.68
CA SER A 198 30.10 -26.41 -47.57
C SER A 198 31.60 -26.23 -47.29
N LEU A 199 31.96 -25.94 -46.03
CA LEU A 199 33.34 -25.85 -45.54
C LEU A 199 33.47 -26.68 -44.25
N PRO A 200 34.58 -27.42 -44.04
CA PRO A 200 34.74 -28.32 -42.90
C PRO A 200 34.80 -27.60 -41.53
N ASN A 201 35.15 -26.32 -41.52
CA ASN A 201 35.23 -25.45 -40.34
C ASN A 201 34.03 -24.49 -40.21
N VAL A 202 32.93 -24.72 -40.95
CA VAL A 202 31.65 -24.02 -40.77
C VAL A 202 30.58 -25.05 -40.46
N ILE A 203 30.18 -25.13 -39.19
CA ILE A 203 29.31 -26.19 -38.66
C ILE A 203 27.95 -25.59 -38.29
N HIS A 204 26.88 -26.15 -38.85
CA HIS A 204 25.50 -25.78 -38.53
C HIS A 204 24.86 -26.86 -37.65
N LEU A 205 24.30 -26.45 -36.53
CA LEU A 205 23.60 -27.32 -35.58
C LEU A 205 22.11 -26.98 -35.50
N PRO A 206 21.24 -27.99 -35.30
CA PRO A 206 19.83 -27.76 -35.03
C PRO A 206 19.64 -26.99 -33.70
N PRO A 207 18.43 -26.46 -33.43
CA PRO A 207 18.11 -25.86 -32.14
C PRO A 207 18.36 -26.84 -30.98
N ILE A 208 18.86 -26.33 -29.86
CA ILE A 208 19.10 -27.10 -28.63
C ILE A 208 18.18 -26.57 -27.53
N VAL A 209 17.29 -27.43 -27.02
CA VAL A 209 16.34 -27.10 -25.93
C VAL A 209 16.93 -27.42 -24.56
N ASP A 210 17.75 -28.47 -24.47
CA ASP A 210 18.43 -28.88 -23.26
C ASP A 210 19.49 -27.86 -22.82
N LEU A 211 19.37 -27.35 -21.60
CA LEU A 211 20.25 -26.30 -21.09
C LEU A 211 21.69 -26.78 -20.92
N VAL A 212 21.91 -28.04 -20.52
CA VAL A 212 23.26 -28.61 -20.34
C VAL A 212 24.00 -28.65 -21.68
N ARG A 213 23.36 -29.19 -22.72
CA ARG A 213 23.93 -29.23 -24.07
C ARG A 213 24.10 -27.83 -24.67
N LYS A 214 23.21 -26.87 -24.34
CA LYS A 214 23.39 -25.46 -24.72
C LYS A 214 24.62 -24.83 -24.06
N VAL A 215 24.87 -25.11 -22.78
CA VAL A 215 26.11 -24.66 -22.13
C VAL A 215 27.34 -25.31 -22.76
N ARG A 216 27.28 -26.61 -23.09
CA ARG A 216 28.36 -27.29 -23.82
C ARG A 216 28.63 -26.63 -25.18
N PHE A 217 27.59 -26.21 -25.90
CA PHE A 217 27.73 -25.42 -27.13
C PHE A 217 28.45 -24.08 -26.89
N ILE A 218 28.02 -23.30 -25.89
CA ILE A 218 28.65 -22.01 -25.55
C ILE A 218 30.11 -22.22 -25.13
N ASN A 219 30.39 -23.24 -24.31
CA ASN A 219 31.74 -23.58 -23.87
C ASN A 219 32.66 -24.04 -25.02
N THR A 220 32.09 -24.57 -26.12
CA THR A 220 32.83 -24.93 -27.33
C THR A 220 33.39 -23.68 -28.02
N CYS A 221 32.71 -22.55 -27.87
CA CYS A 221 33.05 -21.30 -28.51
C CYS A 221 34.06 -20.50 -27.68
N ASP A 222 34.98 -19.82 -28.34
CA ASP A 222 35.92 -18.88 -27.73
C ASP A 222 35.35 -17.45 -27.70
N ALA A 223 34.50 -17.10 -28.68
CA ALA A 223 33.78 -15.84 -28.75
C ALA A 223 32.41 -16.03 -29.43
N MET A 224 31.50 -15.08 -29.25
CA MET A 224 30.26 -14.99 -30.03
C MET A 224 30.44 -14.09 -31.25
N ILE A 225 29.80 -14.42 -32.37
CA ILE A 225 29.54 -13.50 -33.48
C ILE A 225 28.04 -13.23 -33.62
N HIS A 226 27.65 -11.97 -33.45
CA HIS A 226 26.28 -11.48 -33.63
C HIS A 226 26.17 -10.72 -34.94
N ALA A 227 25.05 -10.89 -35.67
CA ALA A 227 24.84 -10.27 -36.97
C ALA A 227 23.36 -10.09 -37.29
N ARG A 228 22.63 -9.39 -36.41
CA ARG A 228 21.19 -9.13 -36.55
C ARG A 228 20.93 -7.66 -36.91
N GLU A 229 20.36 -7.42 -38.09
CA GLU A 229 20.07 -6.08 -38.61
C GLU A 229 19.17 -5.25 -37.68
N MET A 230 18.17 -5.90 -37.07
CA MET A 230 17.22 -5.25 -36.15
C MET A 230 17.80 -4.91 -34.78
N GLY A 231 19.04 -5.32 -34.48
CA GLY A 231 19.65 -5.08 -33.17
C GLY A 231 19.03 -5.90 -32.04
N GLU A 232 19.18 -5.43 -30.81
CA GLU A 232 18.73 -6.11 -29.59
C GLU A 232 18.28 -5.11 -28.52
N VAL A 233 17.19 -5.41 -27.80
CA VAL A 233 16.72 -4.58 -26.68
C VAL A 233 17.38 -4.99 -25.35
N PHE A 234 17.36 -6.29 -25.02
CA PHE A 234 18.05 -6.85 -23.84
C PHE A 234 19.11 -7.89 -24.19
N SER A 235 19.03 -8.52 -25.37
CA SER A 235 20.09 -9.37 -25.94
C SER A 235 20.36 -10.70 -25.21
N CYS A 236 19.33 -11.49 -24.90
CA CYS A 236 19.47 -12.72 -24.09
C CYS A 236 20.54 -13.72 -24.60
N SER A 237 20.62 -13.98 -25.92
CA SER A 237 21.63 -14.90 -26.48
C SER A 237 23.06 -14.40 -26.28
N MET A 238 23.26 -13.08 -26.39
CA MET A 238 24.54 -12.44 -26.08
C MET A 238 24.82 -12.51 -24.58
N GLY A 239 23.80 -12.31 -23.73
CA GLY A 239 23.90 -12.48 -22.29
C GLY A 239 24.35 -13.89 -21.87
N GLU A 240 23.83 -14.94 -22.50
CA GLU A 240 24.23 -16.33 -22.26
C GLU A 240 25.73 -16.58 -22.52
N PHE A 241 26.29 -15.97 -23.57
CA PHE A 241 27.73 -15.99 -23.84
C PHE A 241 28.52 -15.14 -22.81
N ALA A 242 28.04 -13.94 -22.50
CA ALA A 242 28.69 -13.02 -21.59
C ALA A 242 28.81 -13.59 -20.16
N ILE A 243 27.77 -14.27 -19.64
CA ILE A 243 27.83 -14.88 -18.30
C ILE A 243 28.80 -16.07 -18.22
N ARG A 244 29.18 -16.65 -19.36
CA ARG A 244 30.27 -17.63 -19.49
C ARG A 244 31.61 -16.99 -19.89
N ASN A 245 31.71 -15.68 -19.69
CA ASN A 245 32.88 -14.83 -19.96
C ASN A 245 33.39 -14.92 -21.41
N LYS A 246 32.47 -15.08 -22.37
CA LYS A 246 32.81 -15.11 -23.80
C LYS A 246 32.71 -13.70 -24.39
N PRO A 247 33.77 -13.16 -25.02
CA PRO A 247 33.68 -11.90 -25.76
C PRO A 247 32.70 -12.01 -26.92
N ILE A 248 32.14 -10.87 -27.31
CA ILE A 248 31.08 -10.80 -28.31
C ILE A 248 31.47 -9.82 -29.41
N PHE A 249 31.40 -10.29 -30.65
CA PHE A 249 31.58 -9.50 -31.86
C PHE A 249 30.21 -9.02 -32.33
N CYS A 250 29.99 -7.72 -32.37
CA CYS A 250 28.72 -7.12 -32.76
C CYS A 250 28.94 -5.78 -33.49
N THR A 251 27.92 -5.35 -34.22
CA THR A 251 27.87 -4.02 -34.86
C THR A 251 26.69 -3.26 -34.28
N GLU A 252 26.77 -1.93 -34.28
CA GLU A 252 25.62 -1.09 -33.96
C GLU A 252 24.62 -1.16 -35.14
N SER A 253 23.49 -1.83 -34.93
CA SER A 253 22.40 -1.94 -35.90
C SER A 253 21.05 -2.00 -35.18
N GLY A 254 20.02 -1.40 -35.78
CA GLY A 254 18.65 -1.39 -35.24
C GLY A 254 18.57 -0.93 -33.78
N GLU A 255 17.96 -1.76 -32.92
CA GLU A 255 17.85 -1.53 -31.48
C GLU A 255 19.22 -1.61 -30.77
N LEU A 256 19.60 -0.54 -30.09
CA LEU A 256 20.93 -0.37 -29.49
C LEU A 256 21.04 -0.83 -28.02
N GLY A 257 20.15 -1.72 -27.56
CA GLY A 257 20.18 -2.25 -26.20
C GLY A 257 21.45 -3.02 -25.88
N HIS A 258 21.97 -3.82 -26.81
CA HIS A 258 23.28 -4.49 -26.68
C HIS A 258 24.42 -3.47 -26.49
N ARG A 259 24.41 -2.34 -27.20
CA ARG A 259 25.40 -1.26 -27.00
C ARG A 259 25.29 -0.61 -25.63
N ARG A 260 24.07 -0.39 -25.15
CA ARG A 260 23.80 0.16 -23.81
C ARG A 260 24.23 -0.79 -22.68
N LEU A 261 24.05 -2.09 -22.86
CA LEU A 261 24.43 -3.11 -21.87
C LEU A 261 25.94 -3.39 -21.85
N MET A 262 26.55 -3.54 -23.03
CA MET A 262 27.94 -3.99 -23.12
C MET A 262 28.95 -2.84 -23.04
N GLY A 263 28.54 -1.62 -23.44
CA GLY A 263 29.46 -0.49 -23.52
C GLY A 263 30.72 -0.88 -24.30
N ASP A 264 31.89 -0.67 -23.70
CA ASP A 264 33.18 -0.98 -24.35
C ASP A 264 33.63 -2.44 -24.15
N ARG A 265 32.82 -3.27 -23.49
CA ARG A 265 33.09 -4.71 -23.27
C ARG A 265 32.51 -5.58 -24.39
N ALA A 266 32.75 -5.18 -25.64
CA ALA A 266 32.47 -5.97 -26.84
C ALA A 266 33.41 -5.60 -27.99
N PHE A 267 33.53 -6.48 -28.98
CA PHE A 267 34.24 -6.21 -30.24
C PHE A 267 33.27 -5.56 -31.24
N TRP A 268 33.29 -4.23 -31.28
CA TRP A 268 32.47 -3.43 -32.18
C TRP A 268 33.04 -3.41 -33.59
N TYR A 269 32.52 -4.26 -34.46
CA TYR A 269 32.98 -4.37 -35.84
C TYR A 269 32.19 -3.47 -36.80
N THR A 270 32.83 -3.18 -37.91
CA THR A 270 32.25 -2.67 -39.16
C THR A 270 32.60 -3.65 -40.27
N GLU A 271 32.02 -3.48 -41.47
CA GLU A 271 32.39 -4.31 -42.63
C GLU A 271 33.90 -4.28 -42.91
N SER A 272 34.55 -3.11 -42.76
CA SER A 272 35.99 -2.95 -43.04
C SER A 272 36.91 -3.53 -41.95
N THR A 273 36.41 -3.75 -40.73
CA THR A 273 37.25 -4.17 -39.59
C THR A 273 37.05 -5.63 -39.19
N LEU A 274 35.89 -6.21 -39.48
CA LEU A 274 35.52 -7.56 -39.01
C LEU A 274 36.54 -8.65 -39.37
N SER A 275 36.99 -8.70 -40.64
CA SER A 275 37.96 -9.70 -41.08
C SER A 275 39.27 -9.63 -40.28
N ASN A 276 39.76 -8.42 -40.00
CA ASN A 276 40.96 -8.23 -39.20
C ASN A 276 40.76 -8.65 -37.73
N MET A 277 39.60 -8.30 -37.15
CA MET A 277 39.29 -8.68 -35.77
C MET A 277 39.18 -10.21 -35.61
N LEU A 278 38.53 -10.91 -36.54
CA LEU A 278 38.39 -12.37 -36.49
C LEU A 278 39.74 -13.08 -36.64
N THR A 279 40.60 -12.61 -37.56
CA THR A 279 41.89 -13.25 -37.85
C THR A 279 42.98 -12.96 -36.82
N ARG A 280 42.86 -11.87 -36.05
CA ARG A 280 43.81 -11.49 -35.00
C ARG A 280 43.33 -11.80 -33.58
N PHE A 281 42.16 -12.43 -33.44
CA PHE A 281 41.62 -12.78 -32.13
C PHE A 281 42.52 -13.79 -31.40
N ASP A 282 42.98 -13.42 -30.21
CA ASP A 282 43.78 -14.27 -29.33
C ASP A 282 42.95 -14.73 -28.14
N LYS A 283 42.43 -15.95 -28.23
CA LYS A 283 41.61 -16.56 -27.16
C LYS A 283 42.33 -16.66 -25.82
N THR A 284 43.67 -16.71 -25.81
CA THR A 284 44.48 -16.78 -24.58
C THR A 284 44.44 -15.45 -23.86
N VAL A 285 44.65 -14.35 -24.58
CA VAL A 285 44.57 -12.98 -24.03
C VAL A 285 43.15 -12.66 -23.60
N GLU A 286 42.16 -12.96 -24.46
CA GLU A 286 40.78 -12.54 -24.19
C GLU A 286 40.10 -13.31 -23.06
N SER A 287 40.54 -14.55 -22.79
CA SER A 287 40.07 -15.33 -21.63
C SER A 287 40.42 -14.71 -20.27
N GLN A 288 41.43 -13.84 -20.21
CA GLN A 288 41.90 -13.20 -18.97
C GLN A 288 41.13 -11.91 -18.65
N LYS A 289 40.29 -11.41 -19.56
CA LYS A 289 39.49 -10.20 -19.36
C LYS A 289 38.12 -10.52 -18.78
N ASP A 290 37.48 -9.51 -18.18
CA ASP A 290 36.10 -9.60 -17.74
C ASP A 290 35.13 -9.09 -18.82
N TRP A 291 34.47 -10.03 -19.48
CA TRP A 291 33.45 -9.78 -20.50
C TRP A 291 32.02 -9.83 -19.98
N ASN A 292 31.81 -10.22 -18.73
CA ASN A 292 30.47 -10.43 -18.21
C ASN A 292 29.81 -9.11 -17.78
N THR A 293 29.01 -8.53 -18.66
CA THR A 293 28.19 -7.33 -18.41
C THR A 293 26.82 -7.65 -17.80
N TYR A 294 26.50 -8.94 -17.58
CA TYR A 294 25.17 -9.41 -17.15
C TYR A 294 25.14 -9.92 -15.70
N ARG A 295 26.19 -9.65 -14.92
CA ARG A 295 26.37 -10.12 -13.52
C ARG A 295 25.22 -9.74 -12.56
N ASP A 296 24.47 -8.70 -12.89
CA ASP A 296 23.36 -8.21 -12.07
C ASP A 296 22.00 -8.76 -12.46
N TYR A 297 21.92 -9.59 -13.50
CA TYR A 297 20.67 -10.17 -14.00
C TYR A 297 20.44 -11.61 -13.56
N THR A 298 21.00 -12.02 -12.42
CA THR A 298 20.75 -13.33 -11.79
C THR A 298 19.27 -13.48 -11.41
N PRO A 299 18.73 -14.72 -11.33
CA PRO A 299 17.34 -14.97 -10.94
C PRO A 299 16.89 -14.22 -9.67
N GLU A 300 17.70 -14.21 -8.61
CA GLU A 300 17.35 -13.61 -7.31
C GLU A 300 17.21 -12.09 -7.42
N LYS A 301 18.19 -11.43 -8.04
CA LYS A 301 18.19 -9.97 -8.25
C LYS A 301 17.02 -9.54 -9.12
N VAL A 302 16.78 -10.24 -10.22
CA VAL A 302 15.70 -9.90 -11.15
C VAL A 302 14.34 -10.17 -10.53
N MET A 303 14.15 -11.29 -9.83
CA MET A 303 12.86 -11.59 -9.17
C MET A 303 12.57 -10.64 -8.01
N ALA A 304 13.59 -10.07 -7.35
CA ALA A 304 13.38 -8.98 -6.39
C ALA A 304 12.83 -7.71 -7.09
N ILE A 305 13.33 -7.38 -8.29
CA ILE A 305 12.78 -6.28 -9.11
C ILE A 305 11.36 -6.63 -9.58
N PHE A 306 11.14 -7.84 -10.08
CA PHE A 306 9.82 -8.34 -10.50
C PHE A 306 8.80 -8.18 -9.38
N LYS A 307 9.11 -8.68 -8.17
CA LYS A 307 8.25 -8.55 -7.00
C LYS A 307 7.93 -7.09 -6.71
N LYS A 308 8.95 -6.23 -6.65
CA LYS A 308 8.78 -4.80 -6.37
C LYS A 308 7.90 -4.07 -7.40
N VAL A 309 8.04 -4.41 -8.67
CA VAL A 309 7.37 -3.72 -9.78
C VAL A 309 5.95 -4.24 -10.00
N PHE A 310 5.78 -5.56 -9.99
CA PHE A 310 4.57 -6.22 -10.45
C PHE A 310 3.68 -6.76 -9.32
N ILE A 311 4.26 -7.16 -8.19
CA ILE A 311 3.50 -7.81 -7.11
C ILE A 311 3.23 -6.84 -5.97
N ASP A 312 4.27 -6.12 -5.54
CA ASP A 312 4.17 -5.20 -4.42
C ASP A 312 3.36 -3.96 -4.80
N PRO A 313 2.47 -3.48 -3.92
CA PRO A 313 1.69 -2.30 -4.20
C PRO A 313 2.61 -1.07 -4.30
N ARG A 314 2.44 -0.24 -5.35
CA ARG A 314 3.24 1.01 -5.54
C ARG A 314 3.30 1.85 -4.26
N PRO A 315 4.35 2.65 -4.00
CA PRO A 315 4.32 3.56 -2.86
C PRO A 315 3.12 4.51 -2.88
N LEU A 316 2.59 4.86 -1.70
CA LEU A 316 1.57 5.89 -1.56
C LEU A 316 2.23 7.27 -1.59
N ARG A 317 1.67 8.20 -2.35
CA ARG A 317 2.22 9.54 -2.56
C ARG A 317 1.58 10.51 -1.57
N VAL A 318 2.38 11.22 -0.78
CA VAL A 318 1.93 12.15 0.28
C VAL A 318 2.06 13.59 -0.20
N PHE A 319 0.95 14.31 -0.23
CA PHE A 319 0.96 15.76 -0.40
C PHE A 319 1.08 16.43 0.98
N ILE A 320 2.07 17.31 1.11
CA ILE A 320 2.38 18.01 2.36
C ILE A 320 1.85 19.43 2.27
N ASN A 321 1.00 19.84 3.23
CA ASN A 321 0.41 21.18 3.26
C ASN A 321 0.53 21.83 4.64
N GLY A 322 0.88 23.11 4.71
CA GLY A 322 0.88 23.86 5.97
C GLY A 322 1.89 23.40 7.01
N PHE A 323 3.09 22.96 6.58
CA PHE A 323 4.24 22.71 7.45
C PHE A 323 5.31 23.80 7.32
N TRP A 324 6.21 23.90 8.31
CA TRP A 324 7.31 24.87 8.34
C TRP A 324 8.43 24.54 7.34
N GLY A 325 9.26 25.54 7.01
CA GLY A 325 10.42 25.35 6.15
C GLY A 325 11.43 24.34 6.73
N GLY A 326 12.03 23.52 5.88
CA GLY A 326 12.95 22.45 6.28
C GLY A 326 12.26 21.14 6.69
N PHE A 327 10.92 21.09 6.69
CA PHE A 327 10.16 19.86 7.00
C PHE A 327 10.38 18.78 5.93
N VAL A 328 10.36 19.15 4.65
CA VAL A 328 10.55 18.24 3.52
C VAL A 328 12.03 17.90 3.34
N GLU A 329 12.89 18.91 3.45
CA GLU A 329 14.34 18.80 3.29
C GLU A 329 15.04 18.10 4.46
N ARG A 330 14.29 17.78 5.53
CA ARG A 330 14.80 17.13 6.75
C ARG A 330 15.86 17.96 7.48
N THR A 331 15.71 19.27 7.45
CA THR A 331 16.63 20.22 8.12
C THR A 331 16.05 20.84 9.39
N ASN A 332 14.75 20.67 9.64
CA ASN A 332 14.10 21.12 10.87
C ASN A 332 14.09 20.04 11.97
N GLY A 333 13.93 20.45 13.24
CA GLY A 333 13.88 19.55 14.40
C GLY A 333 12.66 18.65 14.49
N VAL A 334 11.60 18.95 13.74
CA VAL A 334 10.57 17.96 13.37
C VAL A 334 10.45 17.99 11.85
N HIS A 335 10.59 16.84 11.21
CA HIS A 335 10.61 16.75 9.75
C HIS A 335 9.87 15.51 9.23
N PHE A 336 9.62 15.46 7.92
CA PHE A 336 8.83 14.42 7.26
C PHE A 336 9.31 12.99 7.55
N GLY A 337 10.61 12.77 7.82
CA GLY A 337 11.14 11.43 8.13
C GLY A 337 10.44 10.69 9.28
N PHE A 338 9.90 11.39 10.29
CA PHE A 338 9.07 10.76 11.31
C PHE A 338 7.72 10.28 10.74
N PHE A 339 7.07 11.14 9.97
CA PHE A 339 5.77 10.86 9.34
C PHE A 339 5.89 9.74 8.30
N GLU A 340 6.95 9.77 7.47
CA GLU A 340 7.33 8.68 6.58
C GLU A 340 7.42 7.35 7.33
N HIS A 341 8.15 7.32 8.45
CA HIS A 341 8.29 6.11 9.26
C HIS A 341 6.95 5.60 9.79
N ILE A 342 6.16 6.44 10.47
CA ILE A 342 4.92 5.98 11.09
C ILE A 342 3.88 5.58 10.03
N LEU A 343 3.81 6.29 8.89
CA LEU A 343 2.86 5.99 7.81
C LEU A 343 3.22 4.70 7.10
N THR A 344 4.50 4.50 6.76
CA THR A 344 4.95 3.26 6.12
C THR A 344 4.68 2.05 7.00
N LYS A 345 4.91 2.17 8.31
CA LYS A 345 4.64 1.08 9.26
C LYS A 345 3.14 0.89 9.50
N ALA A 346 2.36 1.95 9.63
CA ALA A 346 0.92 1.85 9.86
C ALA A 346 0.21 1.21 8.66
N LEU A 347 0.51 1.67 7.44
CA LEU A 347 -0.13 1.24 6.19
C LEU A 347 0.47 -0.04 5.60
N ASN A 348 1.57 -0.53 6.18
CA ASN A 348 2.37 -1.64 5.65
C ASN A 348 2.70 -1.45 4.15
N ARG A 349 3.04 -0.21 3.78
CA ARG A 349 3.25 0.23 2.40
C ARG A 349 4.15 1.45 2.37
N ASP A 350 5.17 1.44 1.52
CA ASP A 350 6.08 2.57 1.38
C ASP A 350 5.31 3.86 1.05
N VAL A 351 5.77 4.98 1.61
CA VAL A 351 5.24 6.30 1.30
C VAL A 351 6.34 7.20 0.74
N VAL A 352 5.99 8.03 -0.23
CA VAL A 352 6.91 9.00 -0.85
C VAL A 352 6.22 10.35 -0.98
N ILE A 353 6.98 11.44 -1.11
CA ILE A 353 6.39 12.76 -1.31
C ILE A 353 5.84 12.86 -2.75
N ALA A 354 4.63 13.40 -2.90
CA ALA A 354 4.02 13.62 -4.20
C ALA A 354 4.65 14.82 -4.92
N GLU A 355 4.71 14.79 -6.25
CA GLU A 355 5.19 15.92 -7.06
C GLU A 355 4.12 17.01 -7.17
N SER A 356 2.86 16.63 -7.07
CA SER A 356 1.72 17.54 -7.10
C SER A 356 0.59 17.05 -6.20
N MET A 357 -0.43 17.88 -6.06
CA MET A 357 -1.65 17.48 -5.36
C MET A 357 -2.45 16.43 -6.15
N ASN A 358 -2.37 16.43 -7.49
CA ASN A 358 -3.22 15.59 -8.33
C ASN A 358 -2.80 14.12 -8.30
N ASP A 359 -1.50 13.83 -8.24
CA ASP A 359 -0.92 12.48 -8.17
C ASP A 359 -0.82 11.92 -6.73
N ALA A 360 -1.14 12.72 -5.72
CA ALA A 360 -1.08 12.31 -4.32
C ALA A 360 -2.21 11.35 -3.90
N ASP A 361 -1.92 10.42 -3.02
CA ASP A 361 -2.89 9.53 -2.37
C ASP A 361 -3.29 10.02 -0.98
N ILE A 362 -2.30 10.55 -0.25
CA ILE A 362 -2.42 10.94 1.15
C ILE A 362 -2.28 12.45 1.25
N LEU A 363 -3.17 13.10 1.99
CA LEU A 363 -2.97 14.46 2.48
C LEU A 363 -2.35 14.39 3.86
N LEU A 364 -1.18 14.99 4.06
CA LEU A 364 -0.60 15.26 5.37
C LEU A 364 -0.54 16.78 5.56
N GLU A 365 -1.27 17.31 6.53
CA GLU A 365 -1.32 18.75 6.71
C GLU A 365 -1.32 19.24 8.16
N SER A 366 -0.96 20.51 8.35
CA SER A 366 -0.93 21.21 9.63
C SER A 366 -1.41 22.66 9.52
N HIS A 367 -1.34 23.42 10.62
CA HIS A 367 -2.00 24.73 10.77
C HIS A 367 -1.41 25.88 9.94
N PHE A 368 -0.22 25.73 9.34
CA PHE A 368 0.52 26.88 8.78
C PHE A 368 0.12 27.25 7.34
N SER A 369 -0.99 26.68 6.82
CA SER A 369 -1.60 27.06 5.54
C SER A 369 -3.10 26.73 5.55
N PRO A 370 -3.91 27.34 4.66
CA PRO A 370 -5.30 26.92 4.46
C PRO A 370 -5.38 25.44 4.12
N SER A 371 -6.35 24.74 4.69
CA SER A 371 -6.55 23.31 4.40
C SER A 371 -6.89 23.08 2.94
N VAL A 372 -6.31 22.05 2.35
CA VAL A 372 -6.60 21.61 0.98
C VAL A 372 -7.44 20.33 0.95
N PHE A 373 -7.92 19.86 2.10
CA PHE A 373 -8.76 18.66 2.20
C PHE A 373 -9.93 18.65 1.19
N PRO A 374 -10.71 19.75 0.99
CA PRO A 374 -11.85 19.72 0.07
C PRO A 374 -11.49 19.68 -1.43
N SER A 375 -10.20 19.81 -1.78
CA SER A 375 -9.75 19.93 -3.17
C SER A 375 -10.02 18.68 -4.02
N LYS A 376 -9.99 17.50 -3.39
CA LYS A 376 -10.30 16.21 -4.01
C LYS A 376 -10.61 15.16 -2.94
N ARG A 377 -11.03 13.97 -3.38
CA ARG A 377 -11.10 12.80 -2.50
C ARG A 377 -9.69 12.22 -2.30
N TRP A 378 -9.27 12.13 -1.04
CA TRP A 378 -8.01 11.53 -0.63
C TRP A 378 -8.21 10.05 -0.26
N ILE A 379 -7.19 9.20 -0.46
CA ILE A 379 -7.21 7.83 0.06
C ILE A 379 -7.11 7.89 1.58
N TYR A 380 -6.15 8.66 2.09
CA TYR A 380 -6.06 9.01 3.51
C TYR A 380 -5.84 10.51 3.66
N SER A 381 -6.37 11.07 4.73
CA SER A 381 -6.18 12.47 5.10
C SER A 381 -5.79 12.55 6.56
N ILE A 382 -4.66 13.19 6.83
CA ILE A 382 -4.01 13.19 8.13
C ILE A 382 -3.72 14.62 8.51
N PHE A 383 -4.25 15.02 9.65
CA PHE A 383 -3.95 16.31 10.25
C PHE A 383 -2.98 16.11 11.40
N PHE A 384 -1.92 16.91 11.49
CA PHE A 384 -1.02 16.94 12.64
C PHE A 384 -1.08 18.30 13.31
N SER A 385 -1.28 18.32 14.62
CA SER A 385 -1.07 19.51 15.44
C SER A 385 -0.07 19.23 16.55
N GLY A 386 0.99 20.05 16.60
CA GLY A 386 1.86 20.15 17.76
C GLY A 386 1.33 21.09 18.85
N GLU A 387 0.20 21.78 18.62
CA GLU A 387 -0.34 22.81 19.51
C GLU A 387 -1.70 22.38 20.08
N ALA A 388 -1.83 22.42 21.40
CA ALA A 388 -3.08 22.02 22.07
C ALA A 388 -4.21 23.05 21.96
N SER A 389 -3.88 24.33 21.73
CA SER A 389 -4.86 25.42 21.74
C SER A 389 -5.26 25.93 20.35
N LEU A 390 -4.68 25.39 19.27
CA LEU A 390 -5.06 25.81 17.92
C LEU A 390 -6.37 25.13 17.49
N PRO A 391 -7.31 25.88 16.90
CA PRO A 391 -8.57 25.32 16.45
C PRO A 391 -8.33 24.36 15.29
N LEU A 392 -8.96 23.19 15.36
CA LEU A 392 -8.96 22.24 14.26
C LEU A 392 -9.72 22.82 13.04
N PRO A 393 -9.40 22.39 11.81
CA PRO A 393 -10.15 22.76 10.62
C PRO A 393 -11.64 22.40 10.73
N GLU A 394 -12.51 23.12 10.00
CA GLU A 394 -13.97 22.90 10.03
C GLU A 394 -14.37 21.45 9.68
N HIS A 395 -13.65 20.83 8.76
CA HIS A 395 -13.82 19.44 8.33
C HIS A 395 -12.97 18.44 9.13
N SER A 396 -12.49 18.80 10.32
CA SER A 396 -11.67 17.93 11.19
C SER A 396 -12.28 16.56 11.45
N ALA A 397 -13.60 16.46 11.61
CA ALA A 397 -14.31 15.20 11.79
C ALA A 397 -14.26 14.26 10.56
N GLN A 398 -13.78 14.73 9.40
CA GLN A 398 -13.71 13.96 8.16
C GLN A 398 -12.29 13.47 7.83
N TYR A 399 -11.27 13.88 8.60
CA TYR A 399 -9.93 13.34 8.39
C TYR A 399 -9.90 11.85 8.71
N SER A 400 -9.05 11.12 7.99
CA SER A 400 -8.77 9.73 8.29
C SER A 400 -8.05 9.58 9.64
N ALA A 401 -7.25 10.56 10.06
CA ALA A 401 -6.65 10.58 11.39
C ALA A 401 -6.24 12.01 11.80
N ILE A 402 -6.27 12.30 13.10
CA ILE A 402 -5.70 13.52 13.67
C ILE A 402 -4.64 13.15 14.70
N LEU A 403 -3.39 13.44 14.35
CA LEU A 403 -2.21 13.24 15.19
C LEU A 403 -2.00 14.44 16.13
N GLY A 404 -1.50 14.17 17.34
CA GLY A 404 -1.16 15.19 18.33
C GLY A 404 -1.83 14.91 19.66
N VAL A 405 -2.67 15.82 20.13
CA VAL A 405 -3.51 15.65 21.34
C VAL A 405 -4.91 15.10 21.03
N HIS A 406 -5.11 14.51 19.84
CA HIS A 406 -6.42 14.19 19.28
C HIS A 406 -6.62 12.67 19.10
N SER A 407 -7.20 12.23 17.97
CA SER A 407 -7.64 10.84 17.77
C SER A 407 -6.50 9.83 17.88
N VAL A 408 -5.30 10.22 17.45
CA VAL A 408 -4.07 9.47 17.66
C VAL A 408 -3.12 10.30 18.52
N SER A 409 -2.92 9.85 19.77
CA SER A 409 -2.01 10.50 20.71
C SER A 409 -0.57 10.41 20.19
N CYS A 410 -0.03 11.56 19.80
CA CYS A 410 1.33 11.74 19.31
C CYS A 410 1.89 13.06 19.88
N PRO A 411 2.24 13.11 21.17
CA PRO A 411 2.83 14.30 21.79
C PRO A 411 4.03 14.82 20.99
N LEU A 412 4.17 16.15 20.88
CA LEU A 412 5.19 16.80 20.02
C LEU A 412 6.62 16.37 20.37
N TYR A 413 6.90 16.00 21.62
CA TYR A 413 8.24 15.53 21.99
C TYR A 413 8.66 14.23 21.29
N LEU A 414 7.72 13.37 20.87
CA LEU A 414 8.02 12.12 20.16
C LEU A 414 8.61 12.35 18.76
N PRO A 415 7.94 13.07 17.83
CA PRO A 415 8.51 13.37 16.53
C PRO A 415 9.81 14.17 16.66
N TYR A 416 9.91 15.00 17.68
CA TYR A 416 11.10 15.79 17.98
C TYR A 416 12.31 14.93 18.36
N ASP A 417 12.16 14.05 19.37
CA ASP A 417 13.25 13.19 19.83
C ASP A 417 13.63 12.13 18.77
N TYR A 418 12.68 11.72 17.92
CA TYR A 418 12.95 10.86 16.77
C TYR A 418 13.77 11.56 15.67
N CYS A 419 13.40 12.78 15.30
CA CYS A 419 14.08 13.51 14.21
C CYS A 419 15.46 14.03 14.65
N LYS A 420 15.61 14.36 15.94
CA LYS A 420 16.87 14.80 16.53
C LYS A 420 17.20 13.96 17.77
N PRO A 421 17.68 12.72 17.59
CA PRO A 421 18.05 11.89 18.72
C PRO A 421 19.21 12.53 19.48
N HIS A 422 19.06 12.66 20.80
CA HIS A 422 20.10 13.15 21.69
C HIS A 422 20.30 12.17 22.85
N ALA A 423 21.53 12.04 23.32
CA ALA A 423 21.81 11.19 24.47
C ALA A 423 21.27 11.83 25.76
N TYR A 424 20.52 11.07 26.54
CA TYR A 424 20.11 11.50 27.87
C TYR A 424 21.27 11.27 28.84
N GLN A 425 21.67 12.32 29.57
CA GLN A 425 22.75 12.21 30.53
C GLN A 425 22.37 11.24 31.66
N THR A 426 23.31 10.34 31.98
CA THR A 426 23.19 9.36 33.06
C THR A 426 24.47 9.40 33.90
N ASN A 427 24.40 8.93 35.15
CA ASN A 427 25.54 8.91 36.08
C ASN A 427 26.14 10.31 36.32
N ILE A 428 25.29 11.31 36.47
CA ILE A 428 25.69 12.70 36.71
C ILE A 428 26.27 12.79 38.13
N THR A 429 27.53 13.23 38.22
CA THR A 429 28.24 13.46 39.49
C THR A 429 28.52 14.93 39.75
N THR A 430 28.50 15.77 38.71
CA THR A 430 28.79 17.20 38.81
C THR A 430 27.50 17.95 39.10
N ILE A 431 27.45 18.64 40.24
CA ILE A 431 26.28 19.40 40.66
C ILE A 431 26.40 20.85 40.20
N PRO A 432 25.43 21.40 39.45
CA PRO A 432 25.44 22.80 39.06
C PRO A 432 25.30 23.76 40.26
N PRO A 433 25.63 25.05 40.08
CA PRO A 433 25.31 26.11 41.05
C PRO A 433 23.82 26.09 41.46
N LYS A 434 23.52 26.57 42.68
CA LYS A 434 22.18 26.63 43.28
C LYS A 434 21.25 27.66 42.60
N LYS A 435 21.09 27.55 41.28
CA LYS A 435 20.37 28.48 40.41
C LYS A 435 19.27 27.77 39.63
N ILE A 436 18.28 28.57 39.23
CA ILE A 436 17.11 28.17 38.46
C ILE A 436 17.09 28.99 37.17
N CYS A 437 16.70 28.38 36.05
CA CYS A 437 16.48 29.12 34.80
C CYS A 437 15.15 28.78 34.12
N ALA A 438 14.75 29.64 33.18
CA ALA A 438 13.67 29.39 32.24
C ALA A 438 13.98 30.01 30.87
N VAL A 439 13.51 29.40 29.79
CA VAL A 439 13.62 29.94 28.43
C VAL A 439 12.23 30.11 27.84
N ILE A 440 11.74 31.35 27.80
CA ILE A 440 10.39 31.69 27.33
C ILE A 440 10.47 32.82 26.31
N SER A 441 10.00 32.59 25.08
CA SER A 441 10.15 33.52 23.95
C SER A 441 8.93 34.41 23.69
N SER A 442 7.81 34.25 24.41
CA SER A 442 6.64 35.11 24.26
C SER A 442 5.88 35.30 25.57
N ALA A 443 5.38 36.51 25.83
CA ALA A 443 4.46 36.76 26.95
C ALA A 443 3.09 36.10 26.71
N GLY A 444 2.70 35.93 25.42
CA GLY A 444 1.36 35.54 25.01
C GLY A 444 0.34 36.67 25.19
N THR A 445 -0.88 36.45 24.71
CA THR A 445 -2.04 37.30 25.01
C THR A 445 -2.87 36.66 26.14
N GLY A 446 -3.30 37.47 27.12
CA GLY A 446 -4.12 37.02 28.26
C GLY A 446 -3.32 36.56 29.50
N LYS A 447 -4.04 36.26 30.60
CA LYS A 447 -3.44 35.65 31.81
C LYS A 447 -3.04 34.21 31.50
N ARG A 448 -1.80 33.84 31.82
CA ARG A 448 -1.26 32.49 31.64
C ARG A 448 -0.60 32.06 32.93
N PHE A 449 -0.95 30.85 33.40
CA PHE A 449 -0.40 30.28 34.62
C PHE A 449 1.13 30.35 34.68
N ARG A 450 1.83 30.04 33.58
CA ARG A 450 3.30 30.08 33.54
C ARG A 450 3.89 31.45 33.91
N ASN A 451 3.23 32.54 33.51
CA ASN A 451 3.69 33.90 33.78
C ASN A 451 3.42 34.23 35.25
N ASP A 452 2.22 33.89 35.75
CA ASP A 452 1.83 34.10 37.14
C ASP A 452 2.73 33.31 38.11
N PHE A 453 3.12 32.08 37.75
CA PHE A 453 4.03 31.25 38.54
C PHE A 453 5.44 31.85 38.63
N ILE A 454 5.98 32.37 37.52
CA ILE A 454 7.28 33.08 37.52
C ILE A 454 7.20 34.33 38.40
N ASP A 455 6.11 35.09 38.30
CA ASP A 455 5.93 36.33 39.06
C ASP A 455 5.83 36.05 40.57
N GLU A 456 5.17 34.97 40.95
CA GLU A 456 5.07 34.53 42.34
C GLU A 456 6.42 34.04 42.88
N LEU A 457 7.22 33.31 42.09
CA LEU A 457 8.59 32.94 42.47
C LEU A 457 9.44 34.18 42.74
N MET A 458 9.44 35.14 41.81
CA MET A 458 10.21 36.38 41.95
C MET A 458 9.75 37.21 43.15
N LYS A 459 8.44 37.29 43.40
CA LYS A 459 7.85 37.98 44.56
C LYS A 459 8.28 37.37 45.89
N ARG A 460 8.49 36.05 45.93
CA ARG A 460 9.02 35.32 47.10
C ARG A 460 10.53 35.39 47.24
N GLY A 461 11.21 36.17 46.40
CA GLY A 461 12.67 36.34 46.43
C GLY A 461 13.44 35.18 45.79
N ILE A 462 12.77 34.29 45.06
CA ILE A 462 13.42 33.20 44.32
C ILE A 462 13.88 33.74 42.96
N HIS A 463 15.19 33.81 42.76
CA HIS A 463 15.77 34.32 41.52
C HIS A 463 15.73 33.26 40.41
N VAL A 464 15.25 33.67 39.22
CA VAL A 464 15.19 32.84 38.02
C VAL A 464 15.91 33.56 36.88
N ASP A 465 16.91 32.91 36.30
CA ASP A 465 17.58 33.42 35.10
C ASP A 465 16.70 33.15 33.87
N MET A 466 16.24 34.23 33.25
CA MET A 466 15.32 34.22 32.11
C MET A 466 16.11 34.35 30.80
N GLY A 467 16.35 33.23 30.13
CA GLY A 467 17.16 33.17 28.90
C GLY A 467 16.40 33.45 27.60
N GLY A 468 15.06 33.43 27.64
CA GLY A 468 14.22 33.81 26.50
C GLY A 468 14.00 35.32 26.40
N SER A 469 13.19 35.77 25.44
CA SER A 469 12.84 37.20 25.30
C SER A 469 11.87 37.69 26.37
N TYR A 470 11.09 36.81 26.99
CA TYR A 470 10.16 37.15 28.07
C TYR A 470 10.91 37.39 29.38
N LYS A 471 10.79 38.61 29.94
CA LYS A 471 11.43 39.04 31.19
C LYS A 471 12.93 38.72 31.26
N ASN A 472 13.63 38.80 30.12
CA ASN A 472 15.05 38.52 30.04
C ASN A 472 15.84 39.34 31.08
N ASN A 473 16.70 38.67 31.84
CA ASN A 473 17.52 39.31 32.87
C ASN A 473 19.00 38.88 32.83
N ILE A 474 19.39 38.10 31.81
CA ILE A 474 20.78 37.65 31.61
C ILE A 474 21.54 38.51 30.57
N GLY A 475 20.91 39.56 30.05
CA GLY A 475 21.52 40.55 29.15
C GLY A 475 21.56 40.16 27.67
N HIS A 476 21.08 38.96 27.32
CA HIS A 476 20.96 38.48 25.94
C HIS A 476 19.93 37.35 25.86
N THR A 477 19.36 37.14 24.68
CA THR A 477 18.51 35.96 24.42
C THR A 477 19.39 34.80 23.98
N ILE A 478 19.16 33.61 24.55
CA ILE A 478 19.83 32.39 24.09
C ILE A 478 19.41 32.13 22.64
N PRO A 479 20.35 32.02 21.69
CA PRO A 479 20.03 31.80 20.30
C PRO A 479 19.45 30.41 20.09
N GLY A 480 18.53 30.33 19.12
CA GLY A 480 18.00 29.08 18.62
C GLY A 480 16.55 28.78 18.96
N SER A 481 16.03 27.73 18.34
CA SER A 481 14.68 27.20 18.51
C SER A 481 14.74 25.78 19.04
N TYR A 482 13.87 25.44 19.99
CA TYR A 482 13.73 24.08 20.54
C TYR A 482 14.99 23.54 21.28
N ASP A 483 15.83 22.69 20.64
CA ASP A 483 17.00 21.94 21.22
C ASP A 483 18.33 22.38 20.64
N GLU A 484 18.41 23.58 20.06
CA GLU A 484 19.71 24.05 19.62
C GLU A 484 20.71 23.97 20.78
N GLU A 485 21.92 23.50 20.47
CA GLU A 485 22.98 23.19 21.43
C GLU A 485 23.16 24.31 22.48
N HIS A 486 22.95 25.56 22.08
CA HIS A 486 22.94 26.72 22.96
C HIS A 486 21.92 26.66 24.10
N ILE A 487 20.71 26.16 23.87
CA ILE A 487 19.67 25.97 24.89
C ILE A 487 20.08 24.87 25.87
N LEU A 488 20.60 23.75 25.38
CA LEU A 488 21.06 22.64 26.25
C LEU A 488 22.27 23.07 27.09
N GLN A 489 23.24 23.77 26.48
CA GLN A 489 24.40 24.33 27.17
C GLN A 489 23.99 25.35 28.23
N PHE A 490 23.02 26.21 27.94
CA PHE A 490 22.49 27.15 28.93
C PHE A 490 21.83 26.38 30.09
N GLN A 491 20.91 25.46 29.81
CA GLN A 491 20.18 24.71 30.84
C GLN A 491 21.08 23.83 31.71
N SER A 492 22.17 23.28 31.17
CA SER A 492 23.12 22.44 31.90
C SER A 492 23.84 23.15 33.05
N GLN A 493 23.81 24.49 33.08
CA GLN A 493 24.44 25.31 34.12
C GLN A 493 23.57 25.49 35.36
N TYR A 494 22.36 24.92 35.38
CA TYR A 494 21.36 25.13 36.42
C TYR A 494 20.94 23.82 37.06
N ARG A 495 20.57 23.85 38.35
CA ARG A 495 20.00 22.68 39.05
C ARG A 495 18.57 22.39 38.64
N VAL A 496 17.84 23.46 38.33
CA VAL A 496 16.42 23.43 38.07
C VAL A 496 16.12 24.23 36.82
N VAL A 497 15.30 23.66 35.94
CA VAL A 497 14.75 24.35 34.78
C VAL A 497 13.24 24.37 34.89
N LEU A 498 12.63 25.55 34.78
CA LEU A 498 11.18 25.70 34.73
C LEU A 498 10.68 25.30 33.32
N ALA A 499 10.18 24.08 33.20
CA ALA A 499 9.66 23.46 31.98
C ALA A 499 8.15 23.73 31.85
N LEU A 500 7.79 24.97 31.49
CA LEU A 500 6.40 25.44 31.52
C LEU A 500 5.79 25.47 30.11
N GLU A 501 4.79 24.63 29.87
CA GLU A 501 4.00 24.66 28.64
C GLU A 501 3.17 25.94 28.52
N ASN A 502 2.73 26.23 27.29
CA ASN A 502 1.89 27.39 27.00
C ASN A 502 0.54 27.34 27.72
N THR A 503 -0.03 26.14 27.81
CA THR A 503 -1.35 25.81 28.35
C THR A 503 -1.33 24.39 28.94
N GLU A 504 -2.26 24.10 29.85
CA GLU A 504 -2.52 22.72 30.29
C GLU A 504 -3.30 21.97 29.19
N GLY A 505 -2.96 20.70 28.96
CA GLY A 505 -3.65 19.84 27.99
C GLY A 505 -3.19 18.39 28.05
N ASP A 506 -4.13 17.45 27.98
CA ASP A 506 -3.79 16.02 27.95
C ASP A 506 -2.94 15.71 26.72
N HIS A 507 -1.87 14.94 26.93
CA HIS A 507 -0.86 14.61 25.91
C HIS A 507 -0.12 15.80 25.27
N TYR A 508 -0.33 17.04 25.72
CA TYR A 508 0.44 18.21 25.28
C TYR A 508 1.80 18.25 25.98
N ILE A 509 2.74 17.47 25.44
CA ILE A 509 4.10 17.35 25.95
C ILE A 509 5.06 17.69 24.82
N THR A 510 5.85 18.74 25.01
CA THR A 510 6.75 19.29 23.99
C THR A 510 8.23 19.13 24.38
N GLU A 511 9.12 19.77 23.64
CA GLU A 511 10.55 19.84 23.94
C GLU A 511 10.87 20.38 25.35
N LYS A 512 9.96 21.18 25.94
CA LYS A 512 10.25 21.95 27.17
C LYS A 512 10.59 21.08 28.36
N VAL A 513 9.99 19.89 28.47
CA VAL A 513 10.31 18.94 29.53
C VAL A 513 11.46 18.01 29.15
N ILE A 514 11.70 17.79 27.86
CA ILE A 514 12.75 16.91 27.35
C ILE A 514 14.12 17.58 27.39
N ASN A 515 14.22 18.87 27.06
CA ASN A 515 15.49 19.58 27.03
C ASN A 515 16.23 19.61 28.38
N PRO A 516 15.55 19.83 29.53
CA PRO A 516 16.19 19.71 30.84
C PRO A 516 16.72 18.29 31.11
N LEU A 517 16.02 17.25 30.66
CA LEU A 517 16.47 15.86 30.79
C LEU A 517 17.73 15.62 29.94
N ARG A 518 17.77 16.13 28.71
CA ARG A 518 18.95 16.08 27.83
C ARG A 518 20.13 16.86 28.41
N ALA A 519 19.88 18.03 28.99
CA ALA A 519 20.88 18.90 29.61
C ALA A 519 21.41 18.37 30.96
N GLY A 520 20.88 17.24 31.47
CA GLY A 520 21.34 16.65 32.73
C GLY A 520 20.89 17.40 33.98
N THR A 521 19.71 18.01 33.96
CA THR A 521 19.16 18.81 35.06
C THR A 521 17.72 18.41 35.39
N ILE A 522 17.12 19.01 36.43
CA ILE A 522 15.78 18.67 36.92
C ILE A 522 14.73 19.61 36.30
N PRO A 523 13.78 19.11 35.51
CA PRO A 523 12.63 19.88 35.09
C PRO A 523 11.62 20.05 36.24
N VAL A 524 11.15 21.27 36.43
CA VAL A 524 9.94 21.58 37.19
C VAL A 524 8.85 21.92 36.18
N TYR A 525 7.85 21.04 36.07
CA TYR A 525 6.99 20.94 34.89
C TYR A 525 5.56 21.38 35.15
N TYR A 526 5.01 22.14 34.20
CA TYR A 526 3.59 22.45 34.09
C TYR A 526 3.13 22.23 32.64
N GLY A 527 2.04 21.50 32.43
CA GLY A 527 1.54 21.18 31.10
C GLY A 527 0.54 20.04 31.12
N SER A 528 0.95 18.85 30.70
CA SER A 528 0.07 17.69 30.63
C SER A 528 -0.05 16.94 31.96
N LYS A 529 -1.28 16.61 32.37
CA LYS A 529 -1.54 15.72 33.51
C LYS A 529 -1.13 14.28 33.24
N ARG A 530 -0.99 13.90 31.96
CA ARG A 530 -0.57 12.56 31.52
C ARG A 530 0.94 12.44 31.31
N VAL A 531 1.74 13.43 31.73
CA VAL A 531 3.20 13.43 31.56
C VAL A 531 3.88 12.23 32.23
N THR A 532 3.31 11.73 33.34
CA THR A 532 3.81 10.56 34.10
C THR A 532 3.64 9.23 33.35
N GLU A 533 2.87 9.19 32.27
CA GLU A 533 2.84 8.02 31.38
C GLU A 533 4.14 7.90 30.60
N TYR A 534 4.75 9.03 30.26
CA TYR A 534 5.92 9.10 29.38
C TYR A 534 7.22 9.26 30.17
N ILE A 535 7.24 10.21 31.11
CA ILE A 535 8.42 10.61 31.89
C ILE A 535 8.29 10.02 33.29
N ASN A 536 9.40 9.48 33.80
CA ASN A 536 9.44 8.92 35.14
C ASN A 536 9.08 10.01 36.18
N PRO A 537 8.04 9.79 37.02
CA PRO A 537 7.65 10.75 38.05
C PRO A 537 8.78 11.09 39.04
N ASP A 538 9.77 10.21 39.21
CA ASP A 538 10.91 10.46 40.09
C ASP A 538 12.01 11.30 39.44
N ARG A 539 11.83 11.76 38.18
CA ARG A 539 12.85 12.50 37.42
C ARG A 539 12.49 13.98 37.15
N PHE A 540 11.32 14.42 37.60
CA PHE A 540 10.85 15.80 37.47
C PHE A 540 9.94 16.19 38.63
N VAL A 541 9.69 17.49 38.80
CA VAL A 541 8.78 18.01 39.82
C VAL A 541 7.50 18.52 39.13
N PRO A 542 6.31 17.95 39.39
CA PRO A 542 5.07 18.47 38.85
C PRO A 542 4.65 19.76 39.57
N ILE A 543 4.09 20.71 38.82
CA ILE A 543 3.42 21.88 39.39
C ILE A 543 1.91 21.65 39.38
N ASP A 544 1.29 21.63 40.57
CA ASP A 544 -0.15 21.70 40.73
C ASP A 544 -0.60 23.18 40.79
N PRO A 545 -1.38 23.69 39.82
CA PRO A 545 -1.85 25.06 39.84
C PRO A 545 -2.71 25.41 41.06
N THR A 546 -3.32 24.42 41.71
CA THR A 546 -4.14 24.60 42.91
C THR A 546 -3.31 24.66 44.19
N ASN A 547 -2.05 24.20 44.13
CA ASN A 547 -1.13 24.19 45.26
C ASN A 547 0.33 24.39 44.79
N ILE A 548 0.64 25.62 44.39
CA ILE A 548 1.99 25.98 43.92
C ILE A 548 3.06 25.91 45.03
N ASP A 549 2.66 25.98 46.30
CA ASP A 549 3.58 25.96 47.45
C ASP A 549 4.35 24.64 47.55
N ALA A 550 3.74 23.52 47.15
CA ALA A 550 4.40 22.22 47.10
C ALA A 550 5.57 22.22 46.10
N ALA A 551 5.34 22.73 44.89
CA ALA A 551 6.39 22.84 43.86
C ALA A 551 7.50 23.81 44.28
N ILE A 552 7.15 24.94 44.92
CA ILE A 552 8.12 25.91 45.42
C ILE A 552 9.01 25.30 46.51
N SER A 553 8.42 24.57 47.45
CA SER A 553 9.17 23.87 48.51
C SER A 553 10.16 22.87 47.92
N GLU A 554 9.76 22.19 46.85
CA GLU A 554 10.60 21.21 46.17
C GLU A 554 11.73 21.87 45.36
N ILE A 555 11.47 23.00 44.70
CA ILE A 555 12.51 23.84 44.06
C ILE A 555 13.57 24.24 45.10
N GLN A 556 13.15 24.71 46.27
CA GLN A 556 14.07 25.11 47.34
C GLN A 556 14.90 23.93 47.82
N ARG A 557 14.27 22.76 48.05
CA ARG A 557 14.96 21.54 48.44
C ARG A 557 16.02 21.11 47.42
N LEU A 558 15.69 21.12 46.13
CA LEU A 558 16.63 20.80 45.04
C LEU A 558 17.82 21.77 44.98
N CYS A 559 17.61 23.04 45.32
CA CYS A 559 18.67 24.04 45.40
C CYS A 559 19.53 23.90 46.67
N GLU A 560 19.03 23.31 47.75
CA GLU A 560 19.72 23.26 49.05
C GLU A 560 20.39 21.92 49.34
N ASP A 561 19.79 20.80 48.90
CA ASP A 561 20.19 19.42 49.21
C ASP A 561 20.82 18.74 47.98
N ASP A 562 22.15 18.65 48.01
CA ASP A 562 22.98 18.05 46.97
C ASP A 562 22.74 16.55 46.80
N ALA A 563 22.51 15.83 47.91
CA ALA A 563 22.28 14.39 47.87
C ALA A 563 20.91 14.09 47.25
N TYR A 564 19.90 14.89 47.61
CA TYR A 564 18.57 14.78 47.03
C TYR A 564 18.56 15.09 45.53
N TRP A 565 19.26 16.17 45.12
CA TRP A 565 19.39 16.51 43.71
C TRP A 565 20.08 15.40 42.90
N LEU A 566 21.20 14.86 43.40
CA LEU A 566 21.91 13.74 42.77
C LEU A 566 21.06 12.47 42.69
N GLN A 567 20.27 12.19 43.72
CA GLN A 567 19.34 11.05 43.74
C GLN A 567 18.29 11.18 42.63
N MET A 568 17.68 12.37 42.49
CA MET A 568 16.62 12.62 41.52
C MET A 568 17.16 12.65 40.08
N VAL A 569 18.27 13.35 39.83
CA VAL A 569 18.80 13.55 38.47
C VAL A 569 19.27 12.25 37.82
N ASN A 570 19.65 11.26 38.64
CA ASN A 570 20.12 9.95 38.20
C ASN A 570 19.00 8.90 38.11
N GLN A 571 17.74 9.27 38.38
CA GLN A 571 16.61 8.38 38.07
C GLN A 571 16.46 8.20 36.55
N PRO A 572 15.94 7.04 36.09
CA PRO A 572 15.62 6.85 34.67
C PRO A 572 14.71 7.97 34.14
N CYS A 573 14.98 8.50 32.95
CA CYS A 573 14.16 9.59 32.38
C CYS A 573 12.74 9.17 32.00
N PHE A 574 12.58 7.96 31.48
CA PHE A 574 11.33 7.52 30.86
C PHE A 574 10.79 6.25 31.51
N VAL A 575 9.47 6.11 31.50
CA VAL A 575 8.78 4.88 31.97
C VAL A 575 8.93 3.75 30.96
N LYS A 576 8.95 4.09 29.66
CA LYS A 576 9.18 3.18 28.53
C LYS A 576 10.14 3.82 27.55
N ASP A 577 10.87 3.01 26.80
CA ASP A 577 11.70 3.53 25.72
C ASP A 577 10.85 4.21 24.62
N MET A 578 11.51 5.02 23.81
CA MET A 578 10.87 5.74 22.71
C MET A 578 10.30 4.78 21.64
N THR A 579 10.96 3.66 21.39
CA THR A 579 10.54 2.68 20.38
C THR A 579 9.16 2.11 20.71
N ASN A 580 8.85 1.87 21.99
CA ASN A 580 7.53 1.45 22.45
C ASN A 580 6.47 2.53 22.18
N TRP A 581 6.76 3.81 22.44
CA TRP A 581 5.81 4.90 22.19
C TRP A 581 5.57 5.17 20.70
N ILE A 582 6.61 5.13 19.88
CA ILE A 582 6.47 5.21 18.42
C ILE A 582 5.69 3.99 17.91
N GLY A 583 5.96 2.79 18.44
CA GLY A 583 5.19 1.59 18.14
C GLY A 583 3.70 1.72 18.48
N LYS A 584 3.38 2.38 19.61
CA LYS A 584 1.99 2.71 19.98
C LYS A 584 1.37 3.68 18.98
N VAL A 585 2.05 4.77 18.61
CA VAL A 585 1.57 5.73 17.59
C VAL A 585 1.30 5.03 16.27
N VAL A 586 2.20 4.16 15.82
CA VAL A 586 2.03 3.33 14.61
C VAL A 586 0.79 2.45 14.72
N ASN A 587 0.58 1.80 15.87
CA ASN A 587 -0.54 0.89 16.04
C ASN A 587 -1.89 1.62 16.13
N ASP A 588 -1.94 2.73 16.87
CA ASP A 588 -3.12 3.57 16.97
C ASP A 588 -3.45 4.24 15.62
N LEU A 589 -2.44 4.72 14.90
CA LEU A 589 -2.60 5.26 13.56
C LEU A 589 -3.04 4.17 12.57
N ARG A 590 -2.48 2.96 12.67
CA ARG A 590 -2.95 1.83 11.86
C ARG A 590 -4.41 1.60 12.14
N ILE A 591 -4.79 1.46 13.41
CA ILE A 591 -6.19 1.29 13.80
C ILE A 591 -6.99 2.43 13.18
N GLU A 592 -6.68 3.69 13.39
CA GLU A 592 -7.47 4.80 12.84
C GLU A 592 -7.58 4.76 11.28
N LEU A 593 -6.49 4.48 10.56
CA LEU A 593 -6.47 4.47 9.09
C LEU A 593 -7.10 3.20 8.47
N THR A 594 -6.90 2.04 9.08
CA THR A 594 -7.53 0.77 8.64
C THR A 594 -8.95 0.65 9.15
N THR A 595 -9.27 1.38 10.21
CA THR A 595 -10.63 1.72 10.63
C THR A 595 -11.09 2.99 9.91
N THR A 596 -10.74 3.11 8.63
CA THR A 596 -11.72 3.68 7.70
C THR A 596 -13.02 2.94 7.97
N ASN A 597 -14.11 3.66 8.21
CA ASN A 597 -15.44 3.14 8.63
C ASN A 597 -15.92 1.93 7.80
N TYR A 598 -15.36 0.76 8.04
CA TYR A 598 -15.84 -0.53 7.63
C TYR A 598 -16.52 -1.11 8.87
N SER A 599 -17.57 -0.45 9.36
CA SER A 599 -18.39 -1.08 10.40
C SER A 599 -19.32 -2.04 9.70
N VAL A 600 -18.90 -3.31 9.55
CA VAL A 600 -19.91 -4.35 9.44
C VAL A 600 -20.41 -4.65 10.84
N GLU A 601 -21.58 -4.11 11.20
CA GLU A 601 -22.21 -4.50 12.46
C GLU A 601 -22.99 -5.77 12.24
N LEU A 602 -22.55 -6.82 12.94
CA LEU A 602 -23.21 -8.11 12.94
C LEU A 602 -24.12 -8.18 14.18
N ILE A 603 -25.38 -8.49 13.94
CA ILE A 603 -26.35 -8.77 15.00
C ILE A 603 -26.50 -10.29 15.08
N GLY A 604 -26.21 -10.89 16.23
CA GLY A 604 -26.35 -12.34 16.42
C GLY A 604 -25.81 -12.85 17.75
N ASP A 605 -26.39 -13.91 18.28
CA ASP A 605 -25.93 -14.55 19.52
C ASP A 605 -25.04 -15.76 19.18
N LEU A 606 -23.72 -15.54 19.29
CA LEU A 606 -22.69 -16.53 18.99
C LEU A 606 -22.85 -17.86 19.76
N THR A 607 -23.48 -17.82 20.94
CA THR A 607 -23.65 -18.99 21.81
C THR A 607 -24.91 -19.77 21.49
N ARG A 608 -25.94 -19.11 20.93
CA ARG A 608 -27.25 -19.69 20.65
C ARG A 608 -27.48 -20.02 19.17
N GLU A 609 -26.66 -19.46 18.27
CA GLU A 609 -26.82 -19.57 16.81
C GLU A 609 -25.52 -20.07 16.13
N PRO A 610 -25.10 -21.33 16.36
CA PRO A 610 -23.82 -21.84 15.88
C PRO A 610 -23.72 -21.98 14.35
N GLU A 611 -24.80 -22.37 13.67
CA GLU A 611 -24.83 -22.47 12.20
C GLU A 611 -24.68 -21.10 11.53
N ARG A 612 -25.33 -20.08 12.12
CA ARG A 612 -25.24 -18.67 11.72
C ARG A 612 -23.83 -18.11 11.89
N THR A 613 -23.20 -18.43 13.02
CA THR A 613 -21.83 -18.03 13.32
C THR A 613 -20.85 -18.55 12.26
N ASN A 614 -21.02 -19.78 11.81
CA ASN A 614 -20.20 -20.34 10.74
C ASN A 614 -20.42 -19.64 9.39
N ALA A 615 -21.65 -19.25 9.07
CA ALA A 615 -21.96 -18.52 7.84
C ALA A 615 -21.43 -17.08 7.82
N LEU A 616 -21.38 -16.42 8.99
CA LEU A 616 -20.86 -15.05 9.16
C LEU A 616 -19.34 -14.99 9.27
N ARG A 617 -18.67 -16.12 9.51
CA ARG A 617 -17.21 -16.19 9.76
C ARG A 617 -16.35 -15.50 8.69
N PRO A 618 -16.60 -15.63 7.37
CA PRO A 618 -15.82 -14.91 6.36
C PRO A 618 -15.86 -13.37 6.51
N ILE A 619 -17.01 -12.82 6.92
CA ILE A 619 -17.16 -11.38 7.18
C ILE A 619 -16.51 -11.01 8.51
N MET A 620 -16.70 -11.82 9.56
CA MET A 620 -16.06 -11.62 10.86
C MET A 620 -14.53 -11.59 10.72
N ASP A 621 -13.97 -12.52 9.94
CA ASP A 621 -12.54 -12.66 9.71
C ASP A 621 -12.00 -11.52 8.84
N PHE A 622 -12.71 -11.15 7.76
CA PHE A 622 -12.28 -10.08 6.85
C PHE A 622 -12.36 -8.69 7.50
N TYR A 623 -13.47 -8.38 8.18
CA TYR A 623 -13.69 -7.07 8.81
C TYR A 623 -13.20 -6.99 10.25
N HIS A 624 -12.70 -8.09 10.82
CA HIS A 624 -12.27 -8.19 12.22
C HIS A 624 -13.35 -7.76 13.23
N VAL A 625 -14.61 -8.17 13.00
CA VAL A 625 -15.77 -7.84 13.84
C VAL A 625 -16.38 -9.08 14.50
N SER A 626 -17.01 -8.89 15.66
CA SER A 626 -17.78 -9.94 16.35
C SER A 626 -19.26 -9.57 16.43
N PRO A 627 -20.19 -10.53 16.21
CA PRO A 627 -21.61 -10.30 16.42
C PRO A 627 -21.93 -9.85 17.84
N SER A 628 -22.88 -8.92 17.94
CA SER A 628 -23.42 -8.46 19.22
C SER A 628 -24.93 -8.29 19.13
N VAL A 629 -25.64 -8.45 20.24
CA VAL A 629 -27.10 -8.23 20.29
C VAL A 629 -27.42 -7.25 21.40
N VAL A 630 -28.42 -6.39 21.18
CA VAL A 630 -28.97 -5.54 22.26
C VAL A 630 -29.79 -6.40 23.20
N CYS A 631 -30.59 -7.31 22.65
CA CYS A 631 -31.29 -8.34 23.40
C CYS A 631 -31.60 -9.56 22.53
N TYR A 632 -31.76 -10.72 23.16
CA TYR A 632 -32.14 -11.96 22.47
C TYR A 632 -33.12 -12.78 23.31
N GLY A 633 -34.21 -13.24 22.67
CA GLY A 633 -35.27 -14.01 23.33
C GLY A 633 -35.77 -13.31 24.60
N GLU A 634 -35.82 -14.05 25.72
CA GLU A 634 -36.31 -13.55 27.01
C GLU A 634 -35.58 -12.29 27.53
N GLY A 635 -34.34 -12.04 27.11
CA GLY A 635 -33.62 -10.81 27.46
C GLY A 635 -34.31 -9.53 26.97
N ALA A 636 -35.16 -9.61 25.94
CA ALA A 636 -35.92 -8.48 25.44
C ALA A 636 -36.86 -7.87 26.48
N ARG A 637 -37.38 -8.66 27.44
CA ARG A 637 -38.27 -8.15 28.50
C ARG A 637 -37.65 -7.08 29.37
N ASN A 638 -36.31 -7.08 29.48
CA ASN A 638 -35.55 -6.12 30.27
C ASN A 638 -35.19 -4.85 29.49
N HIS A 639 -35.46 -4.81 28.18
CA HIS A 639 -35.12 -3.67 27.35
C HIS A 639 -36.18 -2.57 27.46
N ARG A 640 -35.76 -1.29 27.48
CA ARG A 640 -36.65 -0.14 27.64
C ARG A 640 -37.78 -0.04 26.59
N LEU A 641 -37.55 -0.59 25.39
CA LEU A 641 -38.52 -0.61 24.30
C LEU A 641 -39.51 -1.78 24.39
N PHE A 642 -39.35 -2.73 25.30
CA PHE A 642 -40.24 -3.90 25.34
C PHE A 642 -41.72 -3.52 25.54
N GLY A 643 -41.98 -2.60 26.47
CA GLY A 643 -43.34 -2.20 26.83
C GLY A 643 -44.13 -1.46 25.75
N ILE A 644 -43.50 -1.07 24.64
CA ILE A 644 -44.19 -0.41 23.51
C ILE A 644 -44.66 -1.41 22.43
N PHE A 645 -44.29 -2.69 22.53
CA PHE A 645 -44.74 -3.75 21.62
C PHE A 645 -46.02 -4.44 22.12
N ASP A 646 -46.80 -5.01 21.20
CA ASP A 646 -48.02 -5.76 21.50
C ASP A 646 -47.67 -7.00 22.36
N PRO A 647 -48.23 -7.13 23.57
CA PRO A 647 -47.89 -8.21 24.50
C PRO A 647 -48.25 -9.61 24.00
N ARG A 648 -49.05 -9.74 22.93
CA ARG A 648 -49.41 -11.02 22.30
C ARG A 648 -48.34 -11.55 21.36
N LYS A 649 -47.28 -10.78 21.08
CA LYS A 649 -46.25 -11.16 20.10
C LYS A 649 -45.20 -12.08 20.69
N LYS A 650 -44.67 -12.95 19.83
CA LYS A 650 -43.61 -13.89 20.20
C LYS A 650 -42.37 -13.11 20.60
N ILE A 651 -41.76 -13.49 21.71
CA ILE A 651 -40.61 -12.80 22.29
C ILE A 651 -39.44 -12.64 21.32
N ASN A 652 -39.18 -13.64 20.47
CA ASN A 652 -38.12 -13.58 19.47
C ASN A 652 -38.37 -12.52 18.38
N ALA A 653 -39.63 -12.28 18.03
CA ALA A 653 -39.99 -11.27 17.05
C ALA A 653 -39.83 -9.86 17.62
N VAL A 654 -40.14 -9.71 18.91
CA VAL A 654 -39.95 -8.45 19.66
C VAL A 654 -38.46 -8.17 19.87
N SER A 655 -37.65 -9.17 20.23
CA SER A 655 -36.19 -8.99 20.36
C SER A 655 -35.56 -8.53 19.05
N LEU A 656 -36.02 -9.08 17.92
CA LEU A 656 -35.56 -8.71 16.58
C LEU A 656 -35.89 -7.25 16.25
N ALA A 657 -37.14 -6.85 16.46
CA ALA A 657 -37.58 -5.47 16.25
C ALA A 657 -36.81 -4.49 17.14
N ILE A 658 -36.52 -4.85 18.39
CA ILE A 658 -35.71 -4.03 19.31
C ILE A 658 -34.28 -3.84 18.78
N ASN A 659 -33.62 -4.93 18.35
CA ASN A 659 -32.28 -4.85 17.77
C ASN A 659 -32.28 -3.91 16.54
N HIS A 660 -33.29 -4.03 15.68
CA HIS A 660 -33.46 -3.20 14.49
C HIS A 660 -33.67 -1.71 14.80
N ILE A 661 -34.45 -1.39 15.83
CA ILE A 661 -34.70 0.00 16.23
C ILE A 661 -33.48 0.61 16.92
N ALA A 662 -32.87 -0.09 17.87
CA ALA A 662 -31.67 0.38 18.55
C ALA A 662 -30.55 0.70 17.55
N LEU A 663 -30.47 -0.10 16.51
CA LEU A 663 -29.60 0.09 15.39
C LEU A 663 -29.91 1.36 14.58
N LEU A 664 -31.15 1.53 14.13
CA LEU A 664 -31.55 2.76 13.44
C LEU A 664 -31.29 4.00 14.30
N GLU A 665 -31.50 3.91 15.62
CA GLU A 665 -31.20 4.99 16.56
C GLU A 665 -29.71 5.33 16.61
N LYS A 666 -28.84 4.33 16.59
CA LYS A 666 -27.38 4.51 16.54
C LYS A 666 -26.93 5.24 15.27
N TYR A 667 -27.54 4.94 14.13
CA TYR A 667 -27.14 5.49 12.83
C TYR A 667 -27.90 6.74 12.40
N ALA A 668 -28.97 7.12 13.10
CA ALA A 668 -29.76 8.31 12.79
C ALA A 668 -28.95 9.63 12.83
N VAL A 669 -27.87 9.65 13.61
CA VAL A 669 -26.94 10.78 13.74
C VAL A 669 -25.89 10.82 12.63
N MET A 670 -25.71 9.72 11.90
CA MET A 670 -24.80 9.66 10.76
C MET A 670 -25.50 10.21 9.53
N ASN A 671 -24.85 11.14 8.81
CA ASN A 671 -25.42 11.75 7.61
C ASN A 671 -25.10 10.91 6.35
N GLN A 672 -25.32 9.59 6.41
CA GLN A 672 -24.97 8.64 5.36
C GLN A 672 -26.13 7.67 5.05
N TYR A 673 -26.16 7.13 3.83
CA TYR A 673 -27.08 6.05 3.46
C TYR A 673 -26.61 4.75 4.13
N VAL A 674 -27.56 3.92 4.57
CA VAL A 674 -27.26 2.67 5.28
C VAL A 674 -27.93 1.52 4.55
N VAL A 675 -27.20 0.41 4.34
CA VAL A 675 -27.77 -0.83 3.83
C VAL A 675 -27.93 -1.80 5.00
N VAL A 676 -29.17 -2.24 5.23
CA VAL A 676 -29.52 -3.13 6.33
C VAL A 676 -29.95 -4.46 5.75
N PHE A 677 -29.30 -5.55 6.16
CA PHE A 677 -29.67 -6.93 5.78
C PHE A 677 -30.34 -7.64 6.95
N GLU A 678 -31.45 -8.31 6.61
CA GLU A 678 -32.33 -9.23 7.32
C GLU A 678 -32.02 -9.29 8.81
N SER A 679 -32.16 -8.16 9.50
CA SER A 679 -31.87 -7.94 10.93
C SER A 679 -30.46 -8.28 11.47
N ASP A 680 -29.49 -8.67 10.64
CA ASP A 680 -28.37 -9.53 11.05
C ASP A 680 -26.99 -9.02 10.64
N ALA A 681 -26.91 -8.18 9.62
CA ALA A 681 -25.64 -7.61 9.16
C ALA A 681 -25.87 -6.24 8.52
N ILE A 682 -24.98 -5.30 8.79
CA ILE A 682 -25.04 -3.96 8.22
C ILE A 682 -23.65 -3.61 7.75
N PRO A 683 -23.38 -3.57 6.45
CA PRO A 683 -22.26 -2.80 5.98
C PRO A 683 -22.62 -1.33 6.15
N VAL A 684 -22.02 -0.69 7.15
CA VAL A 684 -21.98 0.76 7.30
C VAL A 684 -20.85 1.26 6.40
N TYR A 685 -20.99 0.96 5.13
CA TYR A 685 -19.98 1.24 4.12
C TYR A 685 -20.56 2.22 3.11
N PRO A 686 -19.72 3.06 2.47
CA PRO A 686 -20.08 3.66 1.21
C PRO A 686 -20.20 2.55 0.15
N MET A 687 -21.38 1.90 0.04
CA MET A 687 -21.63 0.81 -0.92
C MET A 687 -21.36 1.22 -2.38
N ASP A 688 -21.16 2.52 -2.65
CA ASP A 688 -20.63 3.08 -3.89
C ASP A 688 -19.21 2.64 -4.26
N VAL A 689 -18.48 2.00 -3.32
CA VAL A 689 -17.11 1.52 -3.54
C VAL A 689 -17.04 -0.01 -3.64
N ILE A 690 -17.99 -0.76 -3.07
CA ILE A 690 -18.04 -2.24 -3.17
C ILE A 690 -18.86 -2.67 -4.38
N ASP A 691 -19.95 -1.97 -4.72
CA ASP A 691 -20.86 -2.39 -5.79
C ASP A 691 -21.33 -1.22 -6.66
N SER A 692 -21.02 -1.29 -7.95
CA SER A 692 -21.33 -0.24 -8.91
C SER A 692 -22.82 -0.08 -9.22
N GLU A 693 -23.65 -1.09 -8.99
CA GLU A 693 -25.09 -1.01 -9.22
C GLU A 693 -25.81 -0.41 -8.00
N ILE A 694 -25.38 -0.73 -6.78
CA ILE A 694 -25.89 -0.06 -5.56
C ILE A 694 -25.53 1.42 -5.58
N ARG A 695 -24.34 1.78 -6.09
CA ARG A 695 -23.97 3.18 -6.33
C ARG A 695 -25.04 3.93 -7.14
N LYS A 696 -25.41 3.35 -8.29
CA LYS A 696 -26.40 3.94 -9.21
C LYS A 696 -27.75 4.09 -8.51
N ASP A 697 -28.12 3.14 -7.66
CA ASP A 697 -29.35 3.20 -6.88
C ASP A 697 -29.31 4.31 -5.83
N ILE A 698 -28.22 4.45 -5.07
CA ILE A 698 -28.05 5.53 -4.09
C ILE A 698 -28.08 6.90 -4.76
N ASP A 699 -27.39 7.05 -5.89
CA ASP A 699 -27.40 8.30 -6.66
C ASP A 699 -28.81 8.62 -7.16
N THR A 700 -29.54 7.62 -7.67
CA THR A 700 -30.96 7.76 -8.04
C THR A 700 -31.82 8.14 -6.84
N MET A 701 -31.63 7.49 -5.68
CA MET A 701 -32.38 7.81 -4.46
C MET A 701 -32.13 9.26 -4.03
N ARG A 702 -30.88 9.74 -4.12
CA ARG A 702 -30.52 11.13 -3.80
C ARG A 702 -31.19 12.11 -4.76
N GLU A 703 -31.10 11.87 -6.05
CA GLU A 703 -31.71 12.72 -7.09
C GLU A 703 -33.24 12.78 -6.97
N ARG A 704 -33.86 11.64 -6.67
CA ARG A 704 -35.32 11.47 -6.62
C ARG A 704 -35.91 11.64 -5.22
N LYS A 705 -35.08 11.95 -4.22
CA LYS A 705 -35.45 12.08 -2.81
C LYS A 705 -36.20 10.84 -2.27
N VAL A 706 -35.70 9.66 -2.60
CA VAL A 706 -36.22 8.39 -2.09
C VAL A 706 -35.66 8.14 -0.70
N ASP A 707 -36.55 7.84 0.24
CA ASP A 707 -36.18 7.61 1.64
C ASP A 707 -35.72 6.17 1.88
N PHE A 708 -36.38 5.19 1.25
CA PHE A 708 -36.08 3.77 1.42
C PHE A 708 -36.17 3.01 0.10
N ALA A 709 -35.18 2.15 -0.18
CA ALA A 709 -35.21 1.19 -1.29
C ALA A 709 -35.13 -0.23 -0.73
N PHE A 710 -36.23 -0.98 -0.84
CA PHE A 710 -36.33 -2.36 -0.35
C PHE A 710 -35.77 -3.31 -1.39
N ILE A 711 -34.95 -4.26 -0.96
CA ILE A 711 -34.20 -5.17 -1.82
C ILE A 711 -34.80 -6.57 -1.72
N GLY A 712 -35.07 -7.19 -2.86
CA GLY A 712 -35.61 -8.55 -2.93
C GLY A 712 -36.98 -8.61 -3.60
N PHE A 713 -37.36 -9.79 -4.08
CA PHE A 713 -38.76 -10.10 -4.33
C PHE A 713 -39.39 -10.25 -2.95
N GLY A 714 -40.09 -9.26 -2.39
CA GLY A 714 -40.75 -9.46 -1.10
C GLY A 714 -41.71 -10.65 -1.10
N CYS A 715 -42.56 -10.78 -0.08
CA CYS A 715 -43.65 -11.78 -0.05
C CYS A 715 -44.70 -11.66 -1.19
N PHE A 716 -44.40 -10.84 -2.20
CA PHE A 716 -45.09 -10.65 -3.47
C PHE A 716 -44.59 -11.67 -4.50
N GLY A 717 -45.20 -12.85 -4.54
CA GLY A 717 -45.02 -13.82 -5.63
C GLY A 717 -45.52 -13.35 -7.02
N ALA A 718 -45.60 -12.04 -7.29
CA ALA A 718 -46.30 -11.50 -8.46
C ALA A 718 -45.62 -10.29 -9.17
N ILE A 719 -44.40 -9.88 -8.83
CA ILE A 719 -43.68 -8.84 -9.61
C ILE A 719 -43.17 -9.39 -10.96
N THR A 720 -43.24 -10.70 -11.19
CA THR A 720 -42.99 -11.30 -12.51
C THR A 720 -43.99 -10.84 -13.58
N ASN A 721 -45.15 -10.29 -13.21
CA ASN A 721 -46.16 -9.84 -14.17
C ASN A 721 -46.23 -8.32 -14.40
N ASP A 722 -45.60 -7.47 -13.56
CA ASP A 722 -45.75 -6.01 -13.62
C ASP A 722 -44.50 -5.25 -14.13
N GLN A 723 -43.49 -5.96 -14.65
CA GLN A 723 -42.42 -5.38 -15.49
C GLN A 723 -42.95 -4.69 -16.78
N LYS A 724 -44.27 -4.68 -16.99
CA LYS A 724 -44.97 -4.06 -18.13
C LYS A 724 -45.56 -2.67 -17.86
N ALA A 725 -45.26 -2.04 -16.71
CA ALA A 725 -45.72 -0.68 -16.37
C ALA A 725 -44.58 0.36 -16.41
N PRO A 726 -44.16 0.86 -17.59
CA PRO A 726 -43.03 1.81 -17.73
C PRO A 726 -43.19 3.09 -16.90
N ASN A 727 -44.42 3.49 -16.60
CA ASN A 727 -44.73 4.73 -15.88
C ASN A 727 -44.38 4.68 -14.38
N LYS A 728 -43.99 3.51 -13.85
CA LYS A 728 -43.65 3.30 -12.42
C LYS A 728 -42.15 3.09 -12.18
N LYS A 729 -41.35 3.13 -13.24
CA LYS A 729 -39.89 2.92 -13.22
C LYS A 729 -39.18 4.20 -12.77
N ILE A 730 -38.37 4.11 -11.72
CA ILE A 730 -37.51 5.23 -11.27
C ILE A 730 -36.15 5.14 -11.97
N SER A 731 -35.58 3.93 -12.05
CA SER A 731 -34.33 3.60 -12.73
C SER A 731 -34.41 2.17 -13.32
N PRO A 732 -33.39 1.68 -14.07
CA PRO A 732 -33.33 0.28 -14.50
C PRO A 732 -33.63 -0.74 -13.39
N THR A 733 -33.24 -0.40 -12.17
CA THR A 733 -33.20 -1.25 -10.98
C THR A 733 -34.24 -0.87 -9.91
N LEU A 734 -34.74 0.38 -9.86
CA LEU A 734 -35.69 0.87 -8.84
C LEU A 734 -37.10 1.17 -9.38
N TRP A 735 -38.12 0.78 -8.62
CA TRP A 735 -39.53 0.83 -9.03
C TRP A 735 -40.46 1.28 -7.90
N LEU A 736 -41.47 2.09 -8.22
CA LEU A 736 -42.52 2.46 -7.27
C LEU A 736 -43.55 1.32 -7.12
N PRO A 737 -44.01 1.01 -5.89
CA PRO A 737 -45.06 0.01 -5.69
C PRO A 737 -46.44 0.47 -6.21
N PRO A 738 -47.37 -0.45 -6.55
CA PRO A 738 -48.72 -0.10 -7.00
C PRO A 738 -49.55 0.65 -5.94
N VAL A 739 -50.29 1.67 -6.37
CA VAL A 739 -51.11 2.52 -5.48
C VAL A 739 -52.23 1.74 -4.76
N SER A 740 -52.76 0.67 -5.36
CA SER A 740 -53.77 -0.22 -4.78
C SER A 740 -53.28 -1.10 -3.64
N GLU A 741 -51.97 -1.17 -3.41
CA GLU A 741 -51.35 -2.03 -2.38
C GLU A 741 -51.07 -1.29 -1.06
N PHE A 742 -51.21 0.04 -1.03
CA PHE A 742 -51.04 0.81 0.21
C PHE A 742 -52.21 0.64 1.18
N SER A 743 -53.40 0.28 0.69
CA SER A 743 -54.66 0.29 1.45
C SER A 743 -54.95 -0.96 2.28
N ASN A 744 -54.37 -2.14 1.99
CA ASN A 744 -54.79 -3.42 2.60
C ASN A 744 -53.63 -4.33 3.08
N GLY A 745 -52.78 -3.83 3.98
CA GLY A 745 -51.88 -4.72 4.74
C GLY A 745 -50.72 -5.34 3.94
N CYS A 746 -50.39 -4.85 2.75
CA CYS A 746 -49.23 -5.36 1.98
C CYS A 746 -47.95 -5.24 2.82
N SER A 747 -47.35 -6.37 3.17
CA SER A 747 -46.16 -6.42 4.00
C SER A 747 -44.94 -6.02 3.18
N ARG A 748 -44.27 -4.92 3.53
CA ARG A 748 -42.84 -4.78 3.25
C ARG A 748 -42.13 -5.90 4.01
N CYS A 749 -41.90 -7.04 3.36
CA CYS A 749 -41.04 -8.07 3.93
C CYS A 749 -39.64 -7.44 4.01
N THR A 750 -39.21 -7.10 5.23
CA THR A 750 -38.00 -6.31 5.46
C THR A 750 -36.80 -7.24 5.54
N GLU A 751 -36.50 -7.91 4.42
CA GLU A 751 -35.33 -8.78 4.31
C GLU A 751 -34.08 -7.97 4.02
N ALA A 752 -34.12 -6.90 3.24
CA ALA A 752 -33.02 -5.95 3.16
C ALA A 752 -33.50 -4.61 2.61
N TYR A 753 -32.86 -3.51 3.00
CA TYR A 753 -33.18 -2.20 2.43
C TYR A 753 -32.01 -1.22 2.53
N ILE A 754 -32.04 -0.24 1.64
CA ILE A 754 -31.22 0.97 1.69
C ILE A 754 -32.08 2.07 2.31
N ALA A 755 -31.57 2.77 3.32
CA ALA A 755 -32.24 3.90 3.94
C ALA A 755 -31.43 5.19 3.82
N SER A 756 -32.11 6.29 3.49
CA SER A 756 -31.52 7.62 3.48
C SER A 756 -31.42 8.17 4.92
N PRO A 757 -30.48 9.11 5.20
CA PRO A 757 -30.39 9.75 6.51
C PRO A 757 -31.70 10.44 6.94
N GLY A 758 -32.39 11.06 5.97
CA GLY A 758 -33.68 11.71 6.20
C GLY A 758 -34.78 10.71 6.53
N GLY A 759 -34.82 9.59 5.80
CA GLY A 759 -35.76 8.50 6.01
C GLY A 759 -35.64 7.88 7.40
N ILE A 760 -34.41 7.60 7.86
CA ILE A 760 -34.17 7.03 9.20
C ILE A 760 -34.70 7.95 10.30
N ARG A 761 -34.33 9.24 10.26
CA ARG A 761 -34.78 10.22 11.26
C ARG A 761 -36.30 10.38 11.25
N SER A 762 -36.89 10.45 10.06
CA SER A 762 -38.34 10.57 9.89
C SER A 762 -39.08 9.35 10.46
N PHE A 763 -38.59 8.14 10.19
CA PHE A 763 -39.14 6.90 10.73
C PHE A 763 -39.04 6.83 12.26
N LEU A 764 -37.89 7.14 12.86
CA LEU A 764 -37.70 7.08 14.31
C LEU A 764 -38.55 8.11 15.06
N ASN A 765 -38.69 9.33 14.52
CA ASN A 765 -39.56 10.37 15.08
C ASN A 765 -41.03 9.91 15.07
N TRP A 766 -41.43 9.16 14.06
CA TRP A 766 -42.74 8.52 14.03
C TRP A 766 -42.83 7.31 14.98
N PHE A 767 -41.79 6.49 15.09
CA PHE A 767 -41.83 5.25 15.87
C PHE A 767 -41.94 5.50 17.39
N ARG A 768 -41.12 6.41 17.93
CA ARG A 768 -40.92 6.63 19.38
C ARG A 768 -42.17 6.94 20.21
N PRO A 769 -43.08 7.85 19.82
CA PRO A 769 -44.21 8.23 20.67
C PRO A 769 -45.37 7.22 20.67
N ARG A 770 -45.24 6.07 19.99
CA ARG A 770 -46.33 5.12 19.74
C ARG A 770 -46.15 3.83 20.55
N ILE A 771 -47.28 3.20 20.87
CA ILE A 771 -47.39 1.91 21.57
C ILE A 771 -48.12 0.89 20.68
N ASN A 772 -48.13 -0.39 21.08
CA ASN A 772 -48.68 -1.52 20.34
C ASN A 772 -47.98 -1.78 18.98
N HIS A 773 -46.66 -1.60 18.93
CA HIS A 773 -45.87 -2.05 17.78
C HIS A 773 -45.85 -3.58 17.68
N ASP A 774 -45.70 -4.10 16.47
CA ASP A 774 -45.63 -5.54 16.19
C ASP A 774 -44.19 -5.92 15.78
N VAL A 775 -44.00 -6.51 14.60
CA VAL A 775 -42.68 -6.72 13.99
C VAL A 775 -42.25 -5.50 13.18
N ILE A 776 -40.96 -5.40 12.86
CA ILE A 776 -40.41 -4.24 12.14
C ILE A 776 -41.12 -3.96 10.81
N ASP A 777 -41.49 -5.01 10.06
CA ASP A 777 -42.28 -4.92 8.82
C ASP A 777 -43.59 -4.16 9.03
N TRP A 778 -44.30 -4.50 10.11
CA TRP A 778 -45.55 -3.85 10.46
C TRP A 778 -45.33 -2.36 10.73
N SER A 779 -44.27 -2.02 11.47
CA SER A 779 -43.92 -0.63 11.78
C SER A 779 -43.60 0.17 10.52
N PHE A 780 -42.84 -0.38 9.56
CA PHE A 780 -42.62 0.28 8.28
C PHE A 780 -43.94 0.50 7.53
N ASN A 781 -44.79 -0.51 7.39
CA ASN A 781 -46.06 -0.35 6.66
C ASN A 781 -46.94 0.75 7.25
N HIS A 782 -47.01 0.85 8.57
CA HIS A 782 -47.78 1.90 9.24
C HIS A 782 -47.12 3.27 9.14
N TYR A 783 -45.79 3.33 9.15
CA TYR A 783 -45.04 4.56 8.92
C TYR A 783 -45.35 5.17 7.55
N PHE A 784 -45.27 4.39 6.47
CA PHE A 784 -45.52 4.91 5.13
C PHE A 784 -46.98 5.26 4.87
N ARG A 785 -47.93 4.60 5.56
CA ARG A 785 -49.34 5.04 5.54
C ARG A 785 -49.55 6.38 6.23
N ALA A 786 -48.91 6.57 7.37
CA ALA A 786 -49.01 7.81 8.14
C ALA A 786 -48.20 8.96 7.52
N ASN A 787 -47.21 8.65 6.68
CA ASN A 787 -46.31 9.61 6.06
C ASN A 787 -46.30 9.40 4.53
N PRO A 788 -47.39 9.76 3.81
CA PRO A 788 -47.50 9.55 2.38
C PRO A 788 -46.47 10.36 1.56
N SER A 789 -45.81 11.35 2.17
CA SER A 789 -44.69 12.09 1.58
C SER A 789 -43.37 11.33 1.61
N ALA A 790 -43.23 10.28 2.44
CA ALA A 790 -42.04 9.45 2.48
C ALA A 790 -42.05 8.49 1.29
N ILE A 791 -40.96 8.48 0.51
CA ILE A 791 -40.89 7.72 -0.74
C ILE A 791 -40.18 6.39 -0.50
N GLY A 792 -40.90 5.29 -0.69
CA GLY A 792 -40.36 3.93 -0.66
C GLY A 792 -40.43 3.26 -2.03
N CYS A 793 -39.33 2.67 -2.50
CA CYS A 793 -39.25 1.93 -3.76
C CYS A 793 -38.73 0.50 -3.57
N TRP A 794 -38.88 -0.33 -4.61
CA TRP A 794 -38.36 -1.69 -4.66
C TRP A 794 -37.24 -1.81 -5.67
N ARG A 795 -36.24 -2.62 -5.35
CA ARG A 795 -35.08 -2.91 -6.18
C ARG A 795 -35.17 -4.29 -6.80
N SER A 796 -34.93 -4.38 -8.12
CA SER A 796 -34.91 -5.66 -8.86
C SER A 796 -33.82 -6.60 -8.31
N PRO A 797 -34.12 -7.89 -8.07
CA PRO A 797 -33.32 -8.74 -7.17
C PRO A 797 -32.18 -9.56 -7.82
N GLU A 798 -31.49 -9.07 -8.84
CA GLU A 798 -30.35 -9.80 -9.40
C GLU A 798 -29.10 -9.77 -8.51
N LEU A 799 -29.02 -8.81 -7.57
CA LEU A 799 -27.78 -8.55 -6.84
C LEU A 799 -27.60 -9.44 -5.59
N PHE A 800 -28.68 -9.94 -5.00
CA PHE A 800 -28.64 -10.79 -3.82
C PHE A 800 -29.71 -11.89 -3.95
N ARG A 801 -29.33 -13.17 -3.80
CA ARG A 801 -30.30 -14.26 -3.76
C ARG A 801 -31.07 -14.21 -2.43
N GLN A 802 -32.39 -14.29 -2.52
CA GLN A 802 -33.31 -14.26 -1.39
C GLN A 802 -33.20 -15.53 -0.52
N GLY A 803 -33.25 -15.36 0.82
CA GLY A 803 -33.37 -16.44 1.79
C GLY A 803 -32.30 -16.42 2.90
N SER A 804 -32.76 -16.47 4.15
CA SER A 804 -31.93 -16.43 5.37
C SER A 804 -30.70 -17.38 5.40
N MET A 805 -29.68 -16.89 6.13
CA MET A 805 -28.56 -17.61 6.78
C MET A 805 -27.37 -18.17 5.98
N SER A 806 -27.31 -18.21 4.65
CA SER A 806 -26.09 -18.74 3.97
C SER A 806 -25.79 -18.25 2.55
N GLY A 807 -26.64 -17.41 1.94
CA GLY A 807 -26.52 -17.08 0.52
C GLY A 807 -25.77 -15.78 0.17
N MET A 808 -25.48 -14.91 1.14
CA MET A 808 -25.22 -13.48 0.85
C MET A 808 -23.87 -12.93 1.33
N TYR A 809 -23.12 -13.64 2.16
CA TYR A 809 -21.94 -13.08 2.82
C TYR A 809 -20.65 -13.03 1.98
N PRO A 810 -20.38 -13.98 1.05
CA PRO A 810 -19.16 -13.95 0.25
C PRO A 810 -19.04 -12.77 -0.73
N SER A 811 -20.16 -12.15 -1.13
CA SER A 811 -20.17 -10.98 -2.03
C SER A 811 -19.97 -9.65 -1.29
N LEU A 812 -20.03 -9.64 0.04
CA LEU A 812 -19.73 -8.46 0.85
C LEU A 812 -18.23 -8.34 1.15
N VAL A 813 -17.48 -9.43 1.07
CA VAL A 813 -16.02 -9.41 1.09
C VAL A 813 -15.54 -9.05 -0.32
N PRO A 814 -14.80 -7.95 -0.52
CA PRO A 814 -14.13 -7.68 -1.80
C PRO A 814 -13.33 -8.91 -2.21
N GLN A 815 -13.65 -9.48 -3.38
CA GLN A 815 -12.91 -10.61 -3.94
C GLN A 815 -11.51 -10.19 -4.40
#